data_AF-A0A261CTA7-F1
#
_entry.id   AF-A0A261CTA7-F1
#
_cell.length_a   1.000
_cell.length_b   1.000
_cell.length_c   1.000
_cell.angle_alpha   90.00
_cell.angle_beta   90.00
_cell.angle_gamma   90.00
#
_symmetry.space_group_name_H-M   'P 1'
#
loop_
_entity.id
_entity.type
_entity.pdbx_description
1 polymer ?
#
loop_
_entity_poly.entity_id
_entity_poly.type
_entity_poly.pdbx_seq_one_letter_code
_entity_poly.pdbx_strand_id
1 'polypeptide(L)'
;MPVEQTLLFLLGLLSILLYTLIVRTLKKHRKTPLLGGTFFKLVVLQFYAEAFFFLEFSLTMRFRKYTDFYTFFEPGTQFTGIVPRIISGVHYYIKIVVYIGYIVFAVNRLLSALTVSTYNKENISVWGPTTIMWISITQWFVPILAILPTHAWPEFDFYLVITSTAMRLTNDGVSTALISYIDGFCCLVTCIFCITCYVITGFLIRKNWKRSSSTVFKKTSTQSSAERGLFISAVLSFCVLMLNLTLQILKIIISWNGMTNIFAAYDFSRIASTQNSQQLEICFNSRYPMMDLMYSHYPWVLIVTSSVLRRQLVYDVKLLIRNTLKLDEASMSMGRAGQTNGTPFTFFVCRVLLCLSLSLRQTRPPTSGPQFVVKSGVYTTVTIAALSVCRVSQAFDVRMKTAILLLAILGHVAANLLMPGIYTEVVEIQQGKYQLIGVPQASLNGTVVQLEYTCDPDVELEFDTEYVLRSSPCDKEFFNTKETERRQNLVFYFNETNQNHIPDTFDYNEIVYYKSPIQTISCKGSHGRFVFPSPTGPMTVKQVTPVHVDRVKRDANGLGSFHPAQSIPRDGIYYMIIKVVGKSFPSNQNANTNVTISVQWKAPYGFLSAIDWPLLRFYKIMCVFYSALALIWVYYCIKYYRDILRIQYWIGAVIVLGMVEKAFFLSEYATMNDTGSSIDGILEIAEIVSCAKKTMSRVLVIIVTVGYGVVKPRLGQTLNQVAAVGLVYFIFCSIEGIARVSKNTVEATRQKQFAALPLVLTEMIIFYWIFTSLAATIRMLRLKRNDVKLNVYRHFANTLAFSVLASVVFMLWSMIYHIFPTCRVDWKELWVDTAFWHVLFCFILIVIMILWRPSQNNQRYAFTPLLDDSEDENDQDEIFNAFAPGYDILTARTSGSGAETRKLREAEKEQERKDEAIKEDLRWIEENIPTTIADTLIGGLDDNEEIESKQLEVSKML
;
A
#
# COMPACT_ATOMS: atom_id res chain seq x y z
N MET A 1 2.52 -22.54 -12.68
CA MET A 1 1.74 -21.52 -11.93
C MET A 1 2.44 -20.17 -11.96
N PRO A 2 1.72 -19.06 -12.22
CA PRO A 2 2.25 -17.69 -12.07
C PRO A 2 2.64 -17.38 -10.61
N VAL A 3 3.70 -16.60 -10.41
CA VAL A 3 4.25 -16.25 -9.08
C VAL A 3 3.20 -15.64 -8.15
N GLU A 4 2.33 -14.76 -8.67
CA GLU A 4 1.24 -14.14 -7.91
C GLU A 4 0.26 -15.16 -7.31
N GLN A 5 -0.13 -16.16 -8.10
CA GLN A 5 -1.09 -17.20 -7.69
C GLN A 5 -0.47 -18.15 -6.67
N THR A 6 0.84 -18.41 -6.79
CA THR A 6 1.60 -19.17 -5.80
C THR A 6 1.66 -18.43 -4.47
N LEU A 7 1.87 -17.11 -4.48
CA LEU A 7 1.91 -16.30 -3.25
C LEU A 7 0.55 -16.27 -2.55
N LEU A 8 -0.56 -16.10 -3.29
CA LEU A 8 -1.91 -16.16 -2.74
C LEU A 8 -2.25 -17.54 -2.15
N PHE A 9 -1.83 -18.62 -2.81
CA PHE A 9 -1.98 -19.98 -2.28
C PHE A 9 -1.21 -20.17 -0.97
N LEU A 10 0.05 -19.72 -0.91
CA LEU A 10 0.86 -19.80 0.32
C LEU A 10 0.26 -18.98 1.47
N LEU A 11 -0.29 -17.79 1.18
CA LEU A 11 -1.01 -16.98 2.17
C LEU A 11 -2.26 -17.68 2.68
N GLY A 12 -3.04 -18.30 1.78
CA GLY A 12 -4.20 -19.10 2.15
C GLY A 12 -3.83 -20.28 3.05
N LEU A 13 -2.78 -21.03 2.67
CA LEU A 13 -2.25 -22.15 3.46
C LEU A 13 -1.80 -21.69 4.86
N LEU A 14 -1.07 -20.59 4.94
CA LEU A 14 -0.64 -19.99 6.21
C LEU A 14 -1.83 -19.63 7.10
N SER A 15 -2.88 -19.07 6.50
CA SER A 15 -4.09 -18.64 7.21
C SER A 15 -4.87 -19.84 7.76
N ILE A 16 -5.02 -20.92 6.99
CA ILE A 16 -5.66 -22.15 7.45
C ILE A 16 -4.83 -22.84 8.55
N LEU A 17 -3.49 -22.90 8.41
CA LEU A 17 -2.62 -23.41 9.47
C LEU A 17 -2.80 -22.61 10.76
N LEU A 18 -2.82 -21.28 10.68
CA LEU A 18 -3.08 -20.42 11.82
C LEU A 18 -4.45 -20.70 12.44
N TYR A 19 -5.48 -20.87 11.61
CA TYR A 19 -6.82 -21.18 12.08
C TYR A 19 -6.89 -22.55 12.77
N THR A 20 -6.17 -23.57 12.27
CA THR A 20 -6.08 -24.87 12.97
C THR A 20 -5.45 -24.75 14.36
N LEU A 21 -4.44 -23.89 14.54
CA LEU A 21 -3.83 -23.62 15.84
C LEU A 21 -4.82 -22.92 16.79
N ILE A 22 -5.60 -21.96 16.27
CA ILE A 22 -6.69 -21.31 17.02
C ILE A 22 -7.72 -22.35 17.48
N VAL A 23 -8.21 -23.21 16.58
CA VAL A 23 -9.21 -24.24 16.91
C VAL A 23 -8.66 -25.25 17.92
N ARG A 24 -7.40 -25.66 17.81
CA ARG A 24 -6.74 -26.51 18.81
C ARG A 24 -6.71 -25.84 20.19
N THR A 25 -6.33 -24.57 20.24
CA THR A 25 -6.32 -23.76 21.47
C THR A 25 -7.72 -23.65 22.08
N LEU A 26 -8.74 -23.36 21.26
CA LEU A 26 -10.13 -23.25 21.70
C LEU A 26 -10.69 -24.58 22.23
N LYS A 27 -10.38 -25.70 21.57
CA LYS A 27 -10.79 -27.03 22.04
C LYS A 27 -10.11 -27.41 23.35
N LYS A 28 -8.81 -27.11 23.50
CA LYS A 28 -8.02 -27.39 24.70
C LYS A 28 -8.53 -26.61 25.92
N HIS A 29 -8.83 -25.32 25.76
CA HIS A 29 -9.23 -24.42 26.85
C HIS A 29 -10.75 -24.19 26.95
N ARG A 30 -11.56 -25.09 26.39
CA ARG A 30 -13.03 -24.98 26.34
C ARG A 30 -13.69 -24.89 27.72
N LYS A 31 -13.03 -25.40 28.78
CA LYS A 31 -13.53 -25.34 30.17
C LYS A 31 -13.38 -23.96 30.80
N THR A 32 -12.57 -23.06 30.23
CA THR A 32 -12.43 -21.70 30.75
C THR A 32 -13.65 -20.84 30.36
N PRO A 33 -14.19 -20.02 31.27
CA PRO A 33 -15.44 -19.29 31.02
C PRO A 33 -15.34 -18.27 29.88
N LEU A 34 -14.15 -17.71 29.60
CA LEU A 34 -13.95 -16.76 28.49
C LEU A 34 -13.81 -17.44 27.12
N LEU A 35 -13.00 -18.51 27.00
CA LEU A 35 -12.78 -19.20 25.71
C LEU A 35 -13.85 -20.26 25.42
N GLY A 36 -14.59 -20.70 26.43
CA GLY A 36 -15.74 -21.61 26.32
C GLY A 36 -17.05 -20.94 25.88
N GLY A 37 -17.02 -19.62 25.63
CA GLY A 37 -18.17 -18.82 25.22
C GLY A 37 -18.83 -19.29 23.91
N THR A 38 -20.09 -18.89 23.72
CA THR A 38 -20.92 -19.31 22.58
C THR A 38 -20.33 -18.89 21.24
N PHE A 39 -19.70 -17.71 21.18
CA PHE A 39 -19.01 -17.20 20.00
C PHE A 39 -17.88 -18.13 19.52
N PHE A 40 -17.01 -18.58 20.42
CA PHE A 40 -15.89 -19.43 20.06
C PHE A 40 -16.32 -20.84 19.62
N LYS A 41 -17.48 -21.33 20.08
CA LYS A 41 -18.07 -22.57 19.54
C LYS A 41 -18.47 -22.40 18.08
N LEU A 42 -19.02 -21.24 17.71
CA LEU A 42 -19.37 -20.91 16.33
C LEU A 42 -18.13 -20.68 15.45
N VAL A 43 -17.06 -20.09 16.00
CA VAL A 43 -15.74 -20.00 15.34
C VAL A 43 -15.22 -21.38 14.95
N VAL A 44 -15.32 -22.37 15.84
CA VAL A 44 -14.92 -23.75 15.52
C VAL A 44 -15.80 -24.37 14.42
N LEU A 45 -17.10 -24.07 14.40
CA LEU A 45 -18.00 -24.53 13.35
C LEU A 45 -17.63 -23.90 11.99
N GLN A 46 -17.41 -22.59 11.96
CA GLN A 46 -17.05 -21.83 10.76
C GLN A 46 -15.72 -22.27 10.16
N PHE A 47 -14.74 -22.63 11.00
CA PHE A 47 -13.45 -23.16 10.55
C PHE A 47 -13.62 -24.32 9.55
N TYR A 48 -14.56 -25.23 9.78
CA TYR A 48 -14.77 -26.37 8.88
C TYR A 48 -15.30 -25.92 7.50
N ALA A 49 -16.20 -24.94 7.47
CA ALA A 49 -16.70 -24.37 6.22
C ALA A 49 -15.57 -23.66 5.43
N GLU A 50 -14.77 -22.82 6.11
CA GLU A 50 -13.68 -22.08 5.46
C GLU A 50 -12.50 -22.98 5.05
N ALA A 51 -12.19 -24.02 5.82
CA ALA A 51 -11.19 -25.01 5.44
C ALA A 51 -11.63 -25.84 4.24
N PHE A 52 -12.91 -26.24 4.18
CA PHE A 52 -13.46 -26.93 3.01
C PHE A 52 -13.48 -26.00 1.78
N PHE A 53 -13.80 -24.73 1.98
CA PHE A 53 -13.76 -23.73 0.91
C PHE A 53 -12.35 -23.54 0.34
N PHE A 54 -11.33 -23.43 1.20
CA PHE A 54 -9.93 -23.36 0.76
C PHE A 54 -9.51 -24.59 -0.04
N LEU A 55 -9.88 -25.78 0.43
CA LEU A 55 -9.54 -27.05 -0.21
C LEU A 55 -10.22 -27.18 -1.58
N GLU A 56 -11.52 -26.96 -1.63
CA GLU A 56 -12.33 -26.93 -2.85
C GLU A 56 -11.72 -25.97 -3.86
N PHE A 57 -11.59 -24.69 -3.51
CA PHE A 57 -11.11 -23.65 -4.41
C PHE A 57 -9.69 -23.91 -4.91
N SER A 58 -8.80 -24.42 -4.05
CA SER A 58 -7.43 -24.73 -4.43
C SER A 58 -7.35 -25.90 -5.42
N LEU A 59 -8.08 -26.99 -5.14
CA LEU A 59 -8.03 -28.20 -5.96
C LEU A 59 -8.82 -28.06 -7.28
N THR A 60 -10.06 -27.58 -7.21
CA THR A 60 -11.01 -27.64 -8.34
C THR A 60 -10.90 -26.44 -9.28
N MET A 61 -10.54 -25.25 -8.74
CA MET A 61 -10.48 -24.00 -9.51
C MET A 61 -9.04 -23.59 -9.81
N ARG A 62 -8.20 -23.44 -8.78
CA ARG A 62 -6.84 -22.90 -8.94
C ARG A 62 -5.89 -23.88 -9.62
N PHE A 63 -5.75 -25.10 -9.10
CA PHE A 63 -4.81 -26.09 -9.64
C PHE A 63 -5.19 -26.48 -11.07
N ARG A 64 -6.49 -26.64 -11.34
CA ARG A 64 -7.02 -26.83 -12.70
C ARG A 64 -6.58 -25.75 -13.69
N LYS A 65 -6.62 -24.47 -13.29
CA LYS A 65 -6.35 -23.33 -14.20
C LYS A 65 -4.86 -23.02 -14.37
N TYR A 66 -4.05 -23.13 -13.32
CA TYR A 66 -2.69 -22.58 -13.30
C TYR A 66 -1.56 -23.61 -13.18
N THR A 67 -1.89 -24.88 -12.96
CA THR A 67 -0.91 -25.98 -13.01
C THR A 67 -0.87 -26.54 -14.42
N ASP A 68 0.22 -27.22 -14.78
CA ASP A 68 0.42 -27.88 -16.07
C ASP A 68 -0.50 -29.11 -16.27
N PHE A 69 -1.59 -29.21 -15.52
CA PHE A 69 -2.58 -30.29 -15.65
C PHE A 69 -3.25 -30.33 -17.03
N TYR A 70 -3.26 -29.20 -17.76
CA TYR A 70 -3.78 -29.13 -19.12
C TYR A 70 -2.87 -29.84 -20.15
N THR A 71 -1.59 -30.08 -19.86
CA THR A 71 -0.66 -30.75 -20.80
C THR A 71 -0.92 -32.25 -20.94
N PHE A 72 -1.71 -32.84 -20.05
CA PHE A 72 -2.14 -34.25 -20.13
C PHE A 72 -3.23 -34.49 -21.17
N PHE A 73 -3.79 -33.44 -21.77
CA PHE A 73 -4.92 -33.51 -22.69
C PHE A 73 -4.62 -32.75 -23.98
N GLU A 74 -5.18 -33.20 -25.10
CA GLU A 74 -5.01 -32.52 -26.38
C GLU A 74 -5.71 -31.14 -26.39
N PRO A 75 -5.05 -30.08 -26.90
CA PRO A 75 -5.63 -28.74 -26.95
C PRO A 75 -6.82 -28.70 -27.90
N GLY A 76 -7.93 -28.06 -27.47
CA GLY A 76 -9.20 -28.01 -28.22
C GLY A 76 -10.21 -29.08 -27.81
N THR A 77 -9.86 -30.02 -26.94
CA THR A 77 -10.80 -31.00 -26.39
C THR A 77 -11.81 -30.32 -25.43
N GLN A 78 -13.08 -30.70 -25.57
CA GLN A 78 -14.17 -30.27 -24.69
C GLN A 78 -14.61 -31.44 -23.82
N PHE A 79 -14.48 -31.31 -22.50
CA PHE A 79 -15.01 -32.28 -21.56
C PHE A 79 -16.42 -31.88 -21.13
N THR A 80 -17.41 -32.62 -21.61
CA THR A 80 -18.82 -32.53 -21.20
C THR A 80 -19.16 -33.69 -20.25
N GLY A 81 -20.07 -33.48 -19.29
CA GLY A 81 -20.52 -34.54 -18.38
C GLY A 81 -20.78 -34.07 -16.95
N ILE A 82 -20.71 -35.01 -16.01
CA ILE A 82 -21.06 -34.77 -14.59
C ILE A 82 -19.96 -33.97 -13.87
N VAL A 83 -18.69 -34.11 -14.27
CA VAL A 83 -17.55 -33.51 -13.57
C VAL A 83 -17.57 -31.96 -13.56
N PRO A 84 -17.78 -31.24 -14.70
CA PRO A 84 -17.92 -29.78 -14.69
C PRO A 84 -19.08 -29.29 -13.82
N ARG A 85 -20.20 -30.02 -13.82
CA ARG A 85 -21.39 -29.72 -13.01
C ARG A 85 -21.09 -29.84 -11.51
N ILE A 86 -20.39 -30.89 -11.08
CA ILE A 86 -19.96 -31.06 -9.69
C ILE A 86 -19.00 -29.95 -9.28
N ILE A 87 -18.00 -29.63 -10.11
CA ILE A 87 -17.01 -28.58 -9.78
C ILE A 87 -17.69 -27.22 -9.58
N SER A 88 -18.57 -26.81 -10.50
CA SER A 88 -19.34 -25.58 -10.35
C SER A 88 -20.26 -25.65 -9.12
N GLY A 89 -21.01 -26.75 -8.97
CA GLY A 89 -22.02 -26.90 -7.92
C GLY A 89 -21.42 -26.85 -6.53
N VAL A 90 -20.34 -27.61 -6.28
CA VAL A 90 -19.68 -27.63 -4.97
C VAL A 90 -19.10 -26.25 -4.62
N HIS A 91 -18.60 -25.51 -5.62
CA HIS A 91 -18.09 -24.16 -5.42
C HIS A 91 -19.17 -23.17 -4.96
N TYR A 92 -20.31 -23.09 -5.64
CA TYR A 92 -21.39 -22.20 -5.22
C TYR A 92 -22.08 -22.67 -3.94
N TYR A 93 -22.13 -23.98 -3.71
CA TYR A 93 -22.62 -24.58 -2.47
C TYR A 93 -21.82 -24.08 -1.25
N ILE A 94 -20.48 -24.19 -1.28
CA ILE A 94 -19.67 -23.80 -0.13
C ILE A 94 -19.73 -22.30 0.15
N LYS A 95 -19.92 -21.45 -0.88
CA LYS A 95 -20.14 -20.02 -0.68
C LYS A 95 -21.38 -19.73 0.16
N ILE A 96 -22.50 -20.40 -0.15
CA ILE A 96 -23.75 -20.21 0.59
C ILE A 96 -23.60 -20.75 2.03
N VAL A 97 -22.91 -21.89 2.24
CA VAL A 97 -22.57 -22.41 3.57
C VAL A 97 -21.80 -21.35 4.40
N VAL A 98 -20.85 -20.64 3.76
CA VAL A 98 -20.09 -19.55 4.38
C VAL A 98 -20.98 -18.32 4.65
N TYR A 99 -21.89 -17.94 3.74
CA TYR A 99 -22.86 -16.86 3.95
C TYR A 99 -23.76 -17.11 5.16
N ILE A 100 -24.28 -18.33 5.33
CA ILE A 100 -25.06 -18.70 6.52
C ILE A 100 -24.22 -18.55 7.79
N GLY A 101 -22.92 -18.86 7.73
CA GLY A 101 -21.99 -18.61 8.83
C GLY A 101 -21.94 -17.14 9.29
N TYR A 102 -21.91 -16.19 8.35
CA TYR A 102 -21.98 -14.76 8.67
C TYR A 102 -23.29 -14.35 9.35
N ILE A 103 -24.43 -14.90 8.88
CA ILE A 103 -25.74 -14.68 9.51
C ILE A 103 -25.71 -15.18 10.96
N VAL A 104 -25.21 -16.39 11.18
CA VAL A 104 -25.12 -17.01 12.50
C VAL A 104 -24.26 -16.17 13.46
N PHE A 105 -23.14 -15.60 12.99
CA PHE A 105 -22.35 -14.67 13.81
C PHE A 105 -23.11 -13.39 14.15
N ALA A 106 -23.80 -12.78 13.17
CA ALA A 106 -24.58 -11.57 13.39
C ALA A 106 -25.71 -11.79 14.41
N VAL A 107 -26.45 -12.91 14.30
CA VAL A 107 -27.49 -13.32 15.26
C VAL A 107 -26.89 -13.57 16.64
N ASN A 108 -25.73 -14.25 16.72
CA ASN A 108 -25.05 -14.50 17.99
C ASN A 108 -24.67 -13.20 18.72
N ARG A 109 -24.15 -12.20 17.99
CA ARG A 109 -23.81 -10.90 18.57
C ARG A 109 -25.05 -10.12 19.00
N LEU A 110 -26.12 -10.15 18.19
CA LEU A 110 -27.39 -9.52 18.52
C LEU A 110 -28.03 -10.12 19.79
N LEU A 111 -28.14 -11.44 19.86
CA LEU A 111 -28.69 -12.14 21.03
C LEU A 111 -27.84 -11.91 22.28
N SER A 112 -26.52 -11.87 22.14
CA SER A 112 -25.60 -11.55 23.25
C SER A 112 -25.81 -10.12 23.78
N ALA A 113 -26.11 -9.15 22.91
CA ALA A 113 -26.43 -7.78 23.34
C ALA A 113 -27.84 -7.63 23.94
N LEU A 114 -28.83 -8.37 23.42
CA LEU A 114 -30.20 -8.39 23.93
C LEU A 114 -30.28 -9.01 25.32
N THR A 115 -29.63 -10.16 25.53
CA THR A 115 -29.57 -10.83 26.85
C THR A 115 -28.95 -9.97 27.95
N VAL A 116 -28.00 -9.09 27.61
CA VAL A 116 -27.46 -8.11 28.57
C VAL A 116 -28.49 -7.05 28.96
N SER A 117 -29.47 -6.75 28.10
CA SER A 117 -30.54 -5.77 28.37
C SER A 117 -31.70 -6.33 29.22
N THR A 118 -31.91 -7.64 29.22
CA THR A 118 -33.06 -8.30 29.87
C THR A 118 -32.60 -8.98 31.16
N TYR A 119 -32.29 -8.19 32.19
CA TYR A 119 -31.97 -8.74 33.51
C TYR A 119 -33.25 -9.13 34.24
N ASN A 120 -33.82 -10.28 33.88
CA ASN A 120 -34.76 -10.99 34.73
C ASN A 120 -34.45 -12.49 34.70
N LYS A 121 -34.54 -13.10 35.88
CA LYS A 121 -34.12 -14.48 36.21
C LYS A 121 -34.54 -15.52 35.17
N GLU A 122 -33.57 -16.04 34.43
CA GLU A 122 -33.34 -17.46 34.09
C GLU A 122 -32.27 -17.53 32.98
N ASN A 123 -31.18 -18.26 33.22
CA ASN A 123 -30.09 -18.48 32.27
C ASN A 123 -30.55 -19.43 31.14
N ILE A 124 -31.44 -18.99 30.26
CA ILE A 124 -31.70 -19.70 29.01
C ILE A 124 -30.62 -19.28 28.02
N SER A 125 -29.48 -19.97 28.08
CA SER A 125 -28.47 -19.94 27.04
C SER A 125 -29.10 -20.45 25.73
N VAL A 126 -29.63 -19.54 24.90
CA VAL A 126 -30.20 -19.84 23.58
C VAL A 126 -29.23 -20.69 22.72
N TRP A 127 -27.93 -20.54 22.95
CA TRP A 127 -26.84 -21.24 22.27
C TRP A 127 -26.41 -22.54 22.98
N GLY A 128 -27.40 -23.38 23.31
CA GLY A 128 -27.18 -24.73 23.84
C GLY A 128 -26.55 -25.69 22.80
N PRO A 129 -26.09 -26.88 23.22
CA PRO A 129 -25.52 -27.87 22.32
C PRO A 129 -26.52 -28.36 21.26
N THR A 130 -27.81 -28.47 21.62
CA THR A 130 -28.90 -28.82 20.69
C THR A 130 -29.09 -27.74 19.63
N THR A 131 -29.13 -26.46 20.01
CA THR A 131 -29.25 -25.34 19.06
C THR A 131 -28.05 -25.28 18.10
N ILE A 132 -26.82 -25.44 18.60
CA ILE A 132 -25.62 -25.45 17.77
C ILE A 132 -25.63 -26.63 16.78
N MET A 133 -26.14 -27.79 17.20
CA MET A 133 -26.33 -28.94 16.32
C MET A 133 -27.33 -28.64 15.20
N TRP A 134 -28.49 -28.06 15.52
CA TRP A 134 -29.48 -27.65 14.51
C TRP A 134 -28.93 -26.60 13.54
N ILE A 135 -28.21 -25.59 14.05
CA ILE A 135 -27.55 -24.59 13.20
C ILE A 135 -26.53 -25.24 12.27
N SER A 136 -25.75 -26.19 12.76
CA SER A 136 -24.82 -26.96 11.92
C SER A 136 -25.56 -27.74 10.83
N ILE A 137 -26.67 -28.40 11.17
CA ILE A 137 -27.48 -29.13 10.17
C ILE A 137 -28.02 -28.13 9.13
N THR A 138 -28.67 -27.05 9.56
CA THR A 138 -29.22 -26.03 8.65
C THR A 138 -28.14 -25.42 7.75
N GLN A 139 -26.95 -25.12 8.29
CA GLN A 139 -25.85 -24.51 7.56
C GLN A 139 -25.37 -25.38 6.39
N TRP A 140 -25.36 -26.71 6.52
CA TRP A 140 -24.88 -27.62 5.47
C TRP A 140 -26.01 -28.15 4.57
N PHE A 141 -27.24 -28.30 5.07
CA PHE A 141 -28.35 -28.85 4.29
C PHE A 141 -29.11 -27.81 3.46
N VAL A 142 -29.37 -26.61 3.99
CA VAL A 142 -30.13 -25.57 3.28
C VAL A 142 -29.48 -25.18 1.94
N PRO A 143 -28.15 -25.04 1.84
CA PRO A 143 -27.50 -24.70 0.58
C PRO A 143 -27.70 -25.74 -0.53
N ILE A 144 -27.95 -27.02 -0.19
CA ILE A 144 -28.22 -28.07 -1.17
C ILE A 144 -29.52 -27.77 -1.92
N LEU A 145 -30.56 -27.30 -1.23
CA LEU A 145 -31.85 -26.96 -1.83
C LEU A 145 -31.75 -25.81 -2.84
N ALA A 146 -30.79 -24.89 -2.65
CA ALA A 146 -30.56 -23.77 -3.55
C ALA A 146 -29.74 -24.15 -4.80
N ILE A 147 -28.77 -25.07 -4.65
CA ILE A 147 -27.82 -25.41 -5.72
C ILE A 147 -28.27 -26.60 -6.57
N LEU A 148 -28.97 -27.58 -5.98
CA LEU A 148 -29.40 -28.77 -6.70
C LEU A 148 -30.27 -28.44 -7.94
N PRO A 149 -31.26 -27.53 -7.87
CA PRO A 149 -32.06 -27.16 -9.04
C PRO A 149 -31.26 -26.40 -10.12
N THR A 150 -30.12 -25.80 -9.81
CA THR A 150 -29.35 -25.03 -10.83
C THR A 150 -28.34 -25.90 -11.56
N HIS A 151 -27.82 -26.95 -10.93
CA HIS A 151 -26.76 -27.79 -11.50
C HIS A 151 -27.26 -29.17 -11.97
N ALA A 152 -28.43 -29.63 -11.50
CA ALA A 152 -29.05 -30.89 -11.91
C ALA A 152 -29.99 -30.75 -13.12
N TRP A 153 -30.34 -29.53 -13.54
CA TRP A 153 -31.22 -29.31 -14.69
C TRP A 153 -30.49 -29.63 -16.01
N PRO A 154 -31.12 -30.42 -16.92
CA PRO A 154 -30.48 -30.89 -18.13
C PRO A 154 -30.23 -29.78 -19.17
N GLU A 155 -31.03 -28.71 -19.18
CA GLU A 155 -30.90 -27.59 -20.14
C GLU A 155 -29.70 -26.65 -19.88
N PHE A 156 -29.04 -26.77 -18.72
CA PHE A 156 -27.86 -25.97 -18.42
C PHE A 156 -26.58 -26.70 -18.80
N ASP A 157 -25.75 -26.08 -19.65
CA ASP A 157 -24.54 -26.68 -20.19
C ASP A 157 -23.30 -26.19 -19.45
N PHE A 158 -22.58 -27.15 -18.85
CA PHE A 158 -21.30 -26.94 -18.17
C PHE A 158 -20.25 -27.80 -18.85
N TYR A 159 -19.21 -27.18 -19.37
CA TYR A 159 -18.13 -27.88 -20.07
C TYR A 159 -16.77 -27.28 -19.72
N LEU A 160 -15.74 -28.13 -19.80
CA LEU A 160 -14.35 -27.71 -19.63
C LEU A 160 -13.72 -27.58 -21.00
N VAL A 161 -13.18 -26.39 -21.30
CA VAL A 161 -12.43 -26.12 -22.53
C VAL A 161 -10.95 -26.12 -22.19
N ILE A 162 -10.19 -26.97 -22.90
CA ILE A 162 -8.74 -27.01 -22.78
C ILE A 162 -8.12 -26.13 -23.86
N THR A 163 -7.46 -25.07 -23.42
CA THR A 163 -6.67 -24.17 -24.27
C THR A 163 -5.18 -24.50 -24.13
N SER A 164 -4.35 -23.99 -25.04
CA SER A 164 -2.89 -24.15 -25.02
C SER A 164 -2.20 -23.59 -23.76
N THR A 165 -2.94 -22.90 -22.89
CA THR A 165 -2.41 -22.20 -21.71
C THR A 165 -3.17 -22.51 -20.41
N ALA A 166 -4.36 -23.12 -20.46
CA ALA A 166 -5.21 -23.36 -19.30
C ALA A 166 -6.41 -24.28 -19.60
N MET A 167 -6.91 -24.96 -18.56
CA MET A 167 -8.21 -25.62 -18.55
C MET A 167 -9.27 -24.71 -17.90
N ARG A 168 -10.24 -24.23 -18.70
CA ARG A 168 -11.26 -23.25 -18.29
C ARG A 168 -12.63 -23.92 -18.15
N LEU A 169 -13.32 -23.64 -17.05
CA LEU A 169 -14.72 -23.99 -16.87
C LEU A 169 -15.59 -22.92 -17.51
N THR A 170 -16.40 -23.32 -18.48
CA THR A 170 -17.27 -22.46 -19.27
C THR A 170 -18.70 -22.97 -19.20
N ASN A 171 -19.62 -22.03 -19.08
CA ASN A 171 -21.05 -22.30 -19.05
C ASN A 171 -21.70 -21.52 -20.19
N ASP A 172 -22.90 -21.91 -20.60
CA ASP A 172 -23.72 -21.09 -21.49
C ASP A 172 -24.09 -19.73 -20.87
N GLY A 173 -24.50 -18.78 -21.72
CA GLY A 173 -24.81 -17.41 -21.29
C GLY A 173 -25.96 -17.35 -20.28
N VAL A 174 -26.96 -18.22 -20.42
CA VAL A 174 -28.14 -18.27 -19.55
C VAL A 174 -27.76 -18.84 -18.17
N SER A 175 -27.04 -19.96 -18.13
CA SER A 175 -26.50 -20.51 -16.88
C SER A 175 -25.59 -19.54 -16.14
N THR A 176 -24.71 -18.84 -16.87
CA THR A 176 -23.79 -17.88 -16.27
C THR A 176 -24.53 -16.72 -15.60
N ALA A 177 -25.57 -16.20 -16.25
CA ALA A 177 -26.41 -15.14 -15.71
C ALA A 177 -27.20 -15.62 -14.49
N LEU A 178 -27.89 -16.77 -14.60
CA LEU A 178 -28.71 -17.32 -13.51
C LEU A 178 -27.89 -17.60 -12.24
N ILE A 179 -26.75 -18.27 -12.38
CA ILE A 179 -25.84 -18.57 -11.26
C ILE A 179 -25.32 -17.28 -10.63
N SER A 180 -25.03 -16.27 -11.46
CA SER A 180 -24.59 -14.96 -10.97
C SER A 180 -25.69 -14.23 -10.19
N TYR A 181 -26.95 -14.32 -10.61
CA TYR A 181 -28.07 -13.72 -9.89
C TYR A 181 -28.32 -14.41 -8.56
N ILE A 182 -28.25 -15.74 -8.53
CA ILE A 182 -28.48 -16.51 -7.31
C ILE A 182 -27.40 -16.21 -6.26
N ASP A 183 -26.13 -16.25 -6.64
CA ASP A 183 -25.01 -15.89 -5.75
C ASP A 183 -25.11 -14.43 -5.30
N GLY A 184 -25.39 -13.50 -6.23
CA GLY A 184 -25.61 -12.08 -5.97
C GLY A 184 -26.73 -11.81 -4.97
N PHE A 185 -27.88 -12.46 -5.18
CA PHE A 185 -29.06 -12.33 -4.32
C PHE A 185 -28.78 -12.91 -2.93
N CYS A 186 -28.20 -14.11 -2.83
CA CYS A 186 -27.83 -14.71 -1.56
C CYS A 186 -26.84 -13.82 -0.78
N CYS A 187 -25.83 -13.26 -1.46
CA CYS A 187 -24.87 -12.36 -0.83
C CYS A 187 -25.53 -11.05 -0.37
N LEU A 188 -26.41 -10.47 -1.18
CA LEU A 188 -27.13 -9.23 -0.87
C LEU A 188 -28.06 -9.39 0.34
N VAL A 189 -28.88 -10.45 0.36
CA VAL A 189 -29.77 -10.75 1.50
C VAL A 189 -28.96 -10.96 2.78
N THR A 190 -27.85 -11.69 2.69
CA THR A 190 -26.93 -11.91 3.81
C THR A 190 -26.37 -10.59 4.32
N CYS A 191 -25.93 -9.70 3.42
CA CYS A 191 -25.40 -8.39 3.79
C CYS A 191 -26.44 -7.52 4.51
N ILE A 192 -27.63 -7.38 3.94
CA ILE A 192 -28.72 -6.58 4.52
C ILE A 192 -29.06 -7.08 5.93
N PHE A 193 -29.19 -8.40 6.08
CA PHE A 193 -29.48 -9.02 7.36
C PHE A 193 -28.37 -8.77 8.40
N CYS A 194 -27.11 -8.95 8.01
CA CYS A 194 -25.96 -8.73 8.89
C CYS A 194 -25.85 -7.26 9.32
N ILE A 195 -25.98 -6.31 8.38
CA ILE A 195 -25.97 -4.86 8.69
C ILE A 195 -27.05 -4.55 9.71
N THR A 196 -28.28 -5.01 9.47
CA THR A 196 -29.41 -4.77 10.36
C THR A 196 -29.11 -5.29 11.77
N CYS A 197 -28.62 -6.53 11.88
CA CYS A 197 -28.24 -7.11 13.17
C CYS A 197 -27.11 -6.32 13.85
N TYR A 198 -26.06 -5.94 13.14
CA TYR A 198 -24.93 -5.20 13.73
C TYR A 198 -25.29 -3.77 14.14
N VAL A 199 -26.13 -3.07 13.37
CA VAL A 199 -26.64 -1.74 13.72
C VAL A 199 -27.50 -1.80 14.99
N ILE A 200 -28.43 -2.77 15.07
CA ILE A 200 -29.24 -2.98 16.29
C ILE A 200 -28.33 -3.34 17.47
N THR A 201 -27.36 -4.24 17.26
CA THR A 201 -26.39 -4.63 18.31
C THR A 201 -25.60 -3.41 18.81
N GLY A 202 -25.09 -2.56 17.92
CA GLY A 202 -24.37 -1.34 18.28
C GLY A 202 -25.25 -0.35 19.06
N PHE A 203 -26.51 -0.18 18.65
CA PHE A 203 -27.47 0.66 19.38
C PHE A 203 -27.76 0.12 20.78
N LEU A 204 -27.98 -1.19 20.92
CA LEU A 204 -28.21 -1.85 22.21
C LEU A 204 -27.02 -1.73 23.15
N ILE A 205 -25.79 -1.94 22.65
CA ILE A 205 -24.56 -1.76 23.43
C ILE A 205 -24.46 -0.32 23.92
N ARG A 206 -24.72 0.68 23.06
CA ARG A 206 -24.72 2.10 23.44
C ARG A 206 -25.79 2.42 24.49
N LYS A 207 -27.00 1.90 24.33
CA LYS A 207 -28.12 2.09 25.26
C LYS A 207 -27.82 1.47 26.64
N ASN A 208 -27.30 0.24 26.66
CA ASN A 208 -26.94 -0.46 27.89
C ASN A 208 -25.78 0.24 28.62
N TRP A 209 -24.82 0.81 27.89
CA TRP A 209 -23.74 1.62 28.46
C TRP A 209 -24.26 2.88 29.17
N LYS A 210 -25.22 3.59 28.57
CA LYS A 210 -25.85 4.78 29.18
C LYS A 210 -26.60 4.43 30.47
N ARG A 211 -27.17 3.23 30.58
CA ARG A 211 -27.89 2.72 31.76
C ARG A 211 -26.96 2.18 32.86
N SER A 212 -25.81 1.62 32.49
CA SER A 212 -24.78 1.14 33.42
C SER A 212 -24.06 2.27 34.17
N SER A 213 -24.18 3.52 33.71
CA SER A 213 -23.62 4.69 34.38
C SER A 213 -24.45 5.15 35.60
N SER A 214 -25.65 4.60 35.83
CA SER A 214 -26.57 5.08 36.87
C SER A 214 -26.87 4.10 38.02
N THR A 215 -26.36 2.87 38.01
CA THR A 215 -26.53 1.91 39.13
C THR A 215 -25.39 0.90 39.21
N VAL A 216 -25.16 0.42 40.45
CA VAL A 216 -24.18 -0.55 40.98
C VAL A 216 -24.07 -1.87 40.20
N PHE A 217 -23.68 -1.83 38.93
CA PHE A 217 -23.49 -3.01 38.08
C PHE A 217 -22.10 -3.04 37.47
N LYS A 218 -21.08 -3.30 38.32
CA LYS A 218 -19.77 -3.79 37.87
C LYS A 218 -19.94 -5.22 37.34
N LYS A 219 -20.36 -5.39 36.09
CA LYS A 219 -19.90 -6.54 35.32
C LYS A 219 -18.38 -6.33 35.17
N THR A 220 -17.54 -7.25 35.64
CA THR A 220 -16.07 -7.14 35.65
C THR A 220 -15.57 -6.55 34.33
N SER A 221 -14.86 -5.41 34.36
CA SER A 221 -14.52 -4.62 33.17
C SER A 221 -13.82 -5.44 32.07
N THR A 222 -13.13 -6.50 32.49
CA THR A 222 -12.47 -7.51 31.66
C THR A 222 -13.42 -8.30 30.75
N GLN A 223 -14.60 -8.70 31.23
CA GLN A 223 -15.60 -9.44 30.43
C GLN A 223 -16.28 -8.52 29.41
N SER A 224 -16.55 -7.27 29.78
CA SER A 224 -17.13 -6.25 28.89
C SER A 224 -16.16 -5.86 27.75
N SER A 225 -14.87 -5.70 28.09
CA SER A 225 -13.81 -5.44 27.10
C SER A 225 -13.61 -6.61 26.12
N ALA A 226 -13.68 -7.86 26.62
CA ALA A 226 -13.61 -9.05 25.78
C ALA A 226 -14.77 -9.13 24.76
N GLU A 227 -16.02 -8.93 25.19
CA GLU A 227 -17.19 -8.96 24.29
C GLU A 227 -17.14 -7.86 23.22
N ARG A 228 -16.57 -6.69 23.55
CA ARG A 228 -16.33 -5.61 22.59
C ARG A 228 -15.34 -6.00 21.50
N GLY A 229 -14.23 -6.62 21.88
CA GLY A 229 -13.26 -7.17 20.91
C GLY A 229 -13.88 -8.20 19.97
N LEU A 230 -14.77 -9.06 20.49
CA LEU A 230 -15.48 -10.06 19.70
C LEU A 230 -16.49 -9.44 18.72
N PHE A 231 -17.20 -8.38 19.14
CA PHE A 231 -18.07 -7.61 18.25
C PHE A 231 -17.28 -6.95 17.11
N ILE A 232 -16.13 -6.34 17.42
CA ILE A 232 -15.25 -5.73 16.41
C ILE A 232 -14.75 -6.78 15.41
N SER A 233 -14.39 -8.00 15.84
CA SER A 233 -14.02 -9.06 14.88
C SER A 233 -15.17 -9.42 13.94
N ALA A 234 -16.40 -9.51 14.44
CA ALA A 234 -17.55 -9.85 13.62
C ALA A 234 -17.84 -8.77 12.57
N VAL A 235 -17.68 -7.48 12.93
CA VAL A 235 -17.83 -6.35 12.01
C VAL A 235 -16.70 -6.29 10.98
N LEU A 236 -15.44 -6.50 11.38
CA LEU A 236 -14.31 -6.52 10.44
C LEU A 236 -14.41 -7.67 9.43
N SER A 237 -14.87 -8.84 9.88
CA SER A 237 -15.15 -9.97 9.00
C SER A 237 -16.30 -9.66 8.03
N PHE A 238 -17.34 -8.97 8.50
CA PHE A 238 -18.43 -8.50 7.65
C PHE A 238 -18.00 -7.53 6.53
N CYS A 239 -16.96 -6.72 6.73
CA CYS A 239 -16.42 -5.87 5.67
C CYS A 239 -15.94 -6.66 4.43
N VAL A 240 -15.41 -7.87 4.64
CA VAL A 240 -14.99 -8.76 3.53
C VAL A 240 -16.20 -9.25 2.73
N LEU A 241 -17.32 -9.54 3.41
CA LEU A 241 -18.57 -9.89 2.73
C LEU A 241 -19.13 -8.72 1.90
N MET A 242 -19.03 -7.48 2.40
CA MET A 242 -19.42 -6.29 1.63
C MET A 242 -18.57 -6.10 0.38
N LEU A 243 -17.25 -6.33 0.48
CA LEU A 243 -16.36 -6.31 -0.69
C LEU A 243 -16.78 -7.37 -1.73
N ASN A 244 -17.16 -8.57 -1.29
CA ASN A 244 -17.66 -9.62 -2.17
C ASN A 244 -18.94 -9.18 -2.90
N LEU A 245 -19.89 -8.57 -2.17
CA LEU A 245 -21.13 -8.05 -2.74
C LEU A 245 -20.86 -6.98 -3.81
N THR A 246 -19.92 -6.05 -3.56
CA THR A 246 -19.59 -5.02 -4.56
C THR A 246 -19.08 -5.62 -5.87
N LEU A 247 -18.26 -6.67 -5.81
CA LEU A 247 -17.76 -7.37 -7.00
C LEU A 247 -18.87 -8.16 -7.72
N GLN A 248 -19.84 -8.71 -6.99
CA GLN A 248 -20.98 -9.42 -7.57
C GLN A 248 -21.98 -8.47 -8.24
N ILE A 249 -22.26 -7.33 -7.61
CA ILE A 249 -23.09 -6.26 -8.21
C ILE A 249 -22.42 -5.75 -9.49
N LEU A 250 -21.11 -5.49 -9.44
CA LEU A 250 -20.35 -5.08 -10.62
C LEU A 250 -20.44 -6.12 -11.75
N LYS A 251 -20.36 -7.42 -11.42
CA LYS A 251 -20.53 -8.52 -12.39
C LYS A 251 -21.93 -8.54 -13.00
N ILE A 252 -22.98 -8.34 -12.20
CA ILE A 252 -24.37 -8.29 -12.67
C ILE A 252 -24.60 -7.08 -13.58
N ILE A 253 -24.07 -5.90 -13.19
CA ILE A 253 -24.15 -4.67 -13.98
C ILE A 253 -23.44 -4.83 -15.33
N ILE A 254 -22.29 -5.51 -15.37
CA ILE A 254 -21.58 -5.81 -16.62
C ILE A 254 -22.34 -6.85 -17.46
N SER A 255 -23.04 -7.79 -16.82
CA SER A 255 -23.79 -8.85 -17.51
C SER A 255 -25.12 -8.37 -18.10
N TRP A 256 -25.77 -7.38 -17.50
CA TRP A 256 -26.90 -6.68 -18.11
C TRP A 256 -26.30 -5.65 -19.06
N ASN A 257 -26.52 -5.78 -20.37
CA ASN A 257 -26.21 -4.73 -21.36
C ASN A 257 -26.85 -3.34 -21.05
N GLY A 258 -27.48 -3.13 -19.89
CA GLY A 258 -28.01 -1.87 -19.37
C GLY A 258 -26.97 -0.86 -18.88
N MET A 259 -25.68 -1.07 -19.17
CA MET A 259 -24.70 0.01 -19.16
C MET A 259 -24.79 0.92 -20.39
N THR A 260 -25.72 0.73 -21.33
CA THR A 260 -25.91 1.71 -22.42
C THR A 260 -26.68 2.95 -21.96
N ASN A 261 -27.64 2.81 -21.03
CA ASN A 261 -28.59 3.91 -20.75
C ASN A 261 -28.16 4.82 -19.58
N ILE A 262 -27.36 4.32 -18.63
CA ILE A 262 -26.78 5.15 -17.55
C ILE A 262 -25.48 5.82 -18.01
N PHE A 263 -24.69 5.15 -18.87
CA PHE A 263 -23.54 5.76 -19.54
C PHE A 263 -23.93 6.63 -20.75
N ALA A 264 -25.18 6.63 -21.20
CA ALA A 264 -25.67 7.65 -22.14
C ALA A 264 -25.73 9.06 -21.51
N ALA A 265 -25.79 9.16 -20.17
CA ALA A 265 -25.66 10.43 -19.45
C ALA A 265 -24.19 10.83 -19.16
N TYR A 266 -23.25 9.89 -19.30
CA TYR A 266 -21.81 10.07 -19.12
C TYR A 266 -21.08 9.36 -20.25
N ASP A 267 -21.03 10.04 -21.40
CA ASP A 267 -20.70 9.59 -22.75
C ASP A 267 -19.44 8.66 -22.85
N PHE A 268 -19.61 7.41 -22.43
CA PHE A 268 -18.63 6.32 -22.52
C PHE A 268 -19.04 5.30 -23.60
N SER A 269 -19.95 5.72 -24.49
CA SER A 269 -20.71 4.86 -25.41
C SER A 269 -19.88 4.25 -26.55
N ARG A 270 -18.66 4.73 -26.82
CA ARG A 270 -17.79 4.19 -27.90
C ARG A 270 -16.79 3.11 -27.50
N ILE A 271 -16.64 2.80 -26.21
CA ILE A 271 -15.75 1.70 -25.78
C ILE A 271 -16.47 0.33 -25.82
N ALA A 272 -17.79 0.34 -26.00
CA ALA A 272 -18.63 -0.86 -25.90
C ALA A 272 -18.74 -1.71 -27.18
N SER A 273 -18.25 -1.29 -28.35
CA SER A 273 -18.49 -2.03 -29.61
C SER A 273 -17.39 -3.02 -30.02
N THR A 274 -16.24 -3.06 -29.34
CA THR A 274 -15.11 -3.94 -29.76
C THR A 274 -14.44 -4.73 -28.62
N GLN A 275 -15.02 -4.77 -27.42
CA GLN A 275 -14.31 -5.26 -26.23
C GLN A 275 -15.04 -6.37 -25.44
N ASN A 276 -15.44 -7.45 -26.11
CA ASN A 276 -16.03 -8.61 -25.41
C ASN A 276 -15.00 -9.55 -24.74
N SER A 277 -13.68 -9.36 -24.91
CA SER A 277 -12.65 -10.24 -24.34
C SER A 277 -11.82 -9.64 -23.19
N GLN A 278 -11.40 -8.37 -23.27
CA GLN A 278 -10.47 -7.78 -22.28
C GLN A 278 -11.11 -7.34 -20.95
N GLN A 279 -12.33 -6.80 -20.96
CA GLN A 279 -13.00 -6.38 -19.71
C GLN A 279 -13.47 -7.58 -18.88
N LEU A 280 -13.91 -8.66 -19.54
CA LEU A 280 -14.20 -9.93 -18.87
C LEU A 280 -12.95 -10.47 -18.16
N GLU A 281 -11.76 -10.37 -18.77
CA GLU A 281 -10.52 -10.92 -18.20
C GLU A 281 -10.05 -10.16 -16.93
N ILE A 282 -10.25 -8.84 -16.87
CA ILE A 282 -9.99 -8.00 -15.68
C ILE A 282 -10.94 -8.40 -14.53
N CYS A 283 -12.24 -8.57 -14.80
CA CYS A 283 -13.22 -9.05 -13.83
C CYS A 283 -13.07 -10.55 -13.47
N PHE A 284 -12.50 -11.38 -14.35
CA PHE A 284 -12.17 -12.80 -14.07
C PHE A 284 -10.93 -12.94 -13.19
N ASN A 285 -9.91 -12.07 -13.36
CA ASN A 285 -8.69 -12.11 -12.55
C ASN A 285 -8.82 -11.47 -11.17
N SER A 286 -9.69 -10.47 -10.97
CA SER A 286 -9.96 -9.89 -9.64
C SER A 286 -10.76 -10.81 -8.71
N ARG A 287 -11.44 -11.83 -9.26
CA ARG A 287 -12.25 -12.78 -8.48
C ARG A 287 -11.43 -13.72 -7.60
N TYR A 288 -10.30 -14.22 -8.09
CA TYR A 288 -9.52 -15.22 -7.35
C TYR A 288 -8.97 -14.64 -6.02
N PRO A 289 -8.36 -13.45 -6.01
CA PRO A 289 -7.94 -12.79 -4.78
C PRO A 289 -9.10 -12.51 -3.80
N MET A 290 -10.29 -12.19 -4.30
CA MET A 290 -11.46 -11.99 -3.45
C MET A 290 -11.87 -13.28 -2.74
N MET A 291 -11.96 -14.38 -3.49
CA MET A 291 -12.29 -15.68 -2.93
C MET A 291 -11.23 -16.12 -1.92
N ASP A 292 -9.97 -15.84 -2.20
CA ASP A 292 -8.85 -16.06 -1.26
C ASP A 292 -9.01 -15.28 0.03
N LEU A 293 -9.47 -14.03 -0.04
CA LEU A 293 -9.72 -13.20 1.14
C LEU A 293 -10.88 -13.76 1.99
N MET A 294 -11.94 -14.30 1.35
CA MET A 294 -13.13 -14.78 2.04
C MET A 294 -12.85 -15.90 3.06
N TYR A 295 -11.98 -16.87 2.74
CA TYR A 295 -11.66 -17.96 3.67
C TYR A 295 -10.39 -17.72 4.52
N SER A 296 -9.57 -16.71 4.17
CA SER A 296 -8.28 -16.48 4.84
C SER A 296 -8.31 -15.37 5.90
N HIS A 297 -9.21 -14.39 5.80
CA HIS A 297 -9.19 -13.20 6.65
C HIS A 297 -9.52 -13.46 8.14
N TYR A 298 -10.45 -14.38 8.42
CA TYR A 298 -11.04 -14.55 9.75
C TYR A 298 -10.05 -14.88 10.89
N PRO A 299 -9.08 -15.81 10.74
CA PRO A 299 -8.09 -16.07 11.79
C PRO A 299 -7.21 -14.86 12.11
N TRP A 300 -6.88 -14.02 11.12
CA TRP A 300 -6.10 -12.80 11.34
C TRP A 300 -6.91 -11.74 12.10
N VAL A 301 -8.18 -11.57 11.75
CA VAL A 301 -9.09 -10.67 12.45
C VAL A 301 -9.22 -11.07 13.93
N LEU A 302 -9.39 -12.35 14.22
CA LEU A 302 -9.50 -12.85 15.60
C LEU A 302 -8.25 -12.58 16.45
N ILE A 303 -7.06 -12.68 15.88
CA ILE A 303 -5.80 -12.44 16.62
C ILE A 303 -5.60 -10.96 16.92
N VAL A 304 -6.01 -10.08 15.99
CA VAL A 304 -5.91 -8.64 16.18
C VAL A 304 -6.86 -8.18 17.27
N THR A 305 -8.12 -8.62 17.23
CA THR A 305 -9.18 -8.12 18.11
C THR A 305 -9.24 -8.83 19.47
N SER A 306 -8.97 -10.13 19.55
CA SER A 306 -9.07 -10.90 20.79
C SER A 306 -7.73 -11.01 21.51
N SER A 307 -7.52 -10.14 22.51
CA SER A 307 -6.32 -10.17 23.36
C SER A 307 -6.21 -11.47 24.18
N VAL A 308 -7.35 -12.03 24.61
CA VAL A 308 -7.43 -13.27 25.41
C VAL A 308 -7.01 -14.47 24.58
N LEU A 309 -7.56 -14.62 23.37
CA LEU A 309 -7.16 -15.69 22.44
C LEU A 309 -5.69 -15.57 22.08
N ARG A 310 -5.21 -14.36 21.79
CA ARG A 310 -3.81 -14.11 21.41
C ARG A 310 -2.83 -14.53 22.51
N ARG A 311 -3.09 -14.16 23.78
CA ARG A 311 -2.25 -14.57 24.92
C ARG A 311 -2.21 -16.09 25.07
N GLN A 312 -3.36 -16.74 25.00
CA GLN A 312 -3.46 -18.19 25.17
C GLN A 312 -2.80 -18.96 24.01
N LEU A 313 -3.00 -18.49 22.78
CA LEU A 313 -2.40 -19.06 21.57
C LEU A 313 -0.87 -18.98 21.62
N VAL A 314 -0.30 -17.85 22.05
CA VAL A 314 1.16 -17.71 22.21
C VAL A 314 1.70 -18.70 23.24
N TYR A 315 1.00 -18.88 24.36
CA TYR A 315 1.38 -19.84 25.39
C TYR A 315 1.37 -21.28 24.86
N ASP A 316 0.29 -21.70 24.20
CA ASP A 316 0.16 -23.06 23.67
C ASP A 316 1.15 -23.34 22.53
N VAL A 317 1.44 -22.36 21.67
CA VAL A 317 2.45 -22.51 20.61
C VAL A 317 3.86 -22.61 21.21
N LYS A 318 4.20 -21.79 22.22
CA LYS A 318 5.49 -21.91 22.94
C LYS A 318 5.63 -23.30 23.58
N LEU A 319 4.57 -23.82 24.18
CA LEU A 319 4.56 -25.15 24.78
C LEU A 319 4.69 -26.26 23.72
N LEU A 320 4.01 -26.12 22.57
CA LEU A 320 4.12 -27.05 21.45
C LEU A 320 5.58 -27.12 20.95
N ILE A 321 6.21 -25.96 20.73
CA ILE A 321 7.60 -25.84 20.28
C ILE A 321 8.55 -26.49 21.29
N ARG A 322 8.37 -26.24 22.59
CA ARG A 322 9.13 -26.85 23.68
C ARG A 322 9.07 -28.38 23.62
N ASN A 323 7.86 -28.93 23.49
CA ASN A 323 7.64 -30.38 23.49
C ASN A 323 8.18 -31.06 22.22
N THR A 324 8.13 -30.36 21.06
CA THR A 324 8.66 -30.89 19.80
C THR A 324 10.18 -30.84 19.69
N LEU A 325 10.84 -29.87 20.34
CA LEU A 325 12.29 -29.66 20.23
C LEU A 325 13.09 -30.26 21.40
N LYS A 326 12.45 -30.88 22.41
CA LYS A 326 13.10 -31.49 23.60
C LYS A 326 14.23 -30.62 24.18
N LEU A 327 13.97 -29.33 24.39
CA LEU A 327 14.95 -28.42 24.98
C LEU A 327 14.96 -28.60 26.52
N ASP A 328 16.10 -29.01 27.08
CA ASP A 328 16.31 -29.19 28.53
C ASP A 328 16.25 -27.88 29.32
N GLU A 329 15.83 -27.99 30.59
CA GLU A 329 15.53 -26.90 31.53
C GLU A 329 16.70 -25.93 31.81
N ALA A 330 17.94 -26.30 31.49
CA ALA A 330 19.15 -25.57 31.86
C ALA A 330 19.41 -24.28 31.06
N SER A 331 18.66 -23.99 29.99
CA SER A 331 18.83 -22.76 29.18
C SER A 331 17.94 -21.58 29.59
N MET A 332 17.13 -21.73 30.65
CA MET A 332 16.07 -20.77 30.98
C MET A 332 15.98 -20.35 32.46
N SER A 333 17.04 -20.48 33.26
CA SER A 333 17.13 -19.83 34.57
C SER A 333 17.51 -18.34 34.48
N MET A 334 16.79 -17.57 33.67
CA MET A 334 16.64 -16.13 33.84
C MET A 334 15.20 -15.74 33.51
N GLY A 335 14.45 -15.33 34.53
CA GLY A 335 13.14 -14.71 34.37
C GLY A 335 11.96 -15.45 35.00
N ARG A 336 12.09 -15.91 36.25
CA ARG A 336 10.94 -16.09 37.15
C ARG A 336 10.78 -14.81 37.97
N ALA A 337 10.38 -13.73 37.31
CA ALA A 337 9.86 -12.51 37.93
C ALA A 337 9.00 -11.80 36.87
N GLY A 338 7.80 -11.38 37.27
CA GLY A 338 6.77 -10.90 36.36
C GLY A 338 7.17 -9.63 35.62
N GLN A 339 7.22 -9.68 34.28
CA GLN A 339 6.88 -8.54 33.44
C GLN A 339 6.57 -8.98 32.01
N THR A 340 5.34 -8.69 31.60
CA THR A 340 4.77 -8.98 30.29
C THR A 340 5.26 -8.00 29.22
N ASN A 341 6.23 -8.39 28.40
CA ASN A 341 6.59 -7.64 27.18
C ASN A 341 6.08 -8.35 25.93
N GLY A 342 5.15 -7.67 25.24
CA GLY A 342 4.50 -8.14 24.02
C GLY A 342 5.38 -7.99 22.79
N THR A 343 5.89 -9.10 22.26
CA THR A 343 6.39 -9.19 20.90
C THR A 343 5.22 -9.27 19.90
N PRO A 344 5.29 -8.61 18.73
CA PRO A 344 4.25 -8.73 17.71
C PRO A 344 4.21 -10.17 17.16
N PHE A 345 3.02 -10.78 17.22
CA PHE A 345 2.74 -12.17 16.87
C PHE A 345 3.19 -12.55 15.44
N THR A 346 3.17 -11.61 14.51
CA THR A 346 3.65 -11.77 13.12
C THR A 346 5.14 -12.09 13.03
N PHE A 347 5.98 -11.48 13.86
CA PHE A 347 7.42 -11.78 13.93
C PHE A 347 7.70 -13.15 14.55
N PHE A 348 6.85 -13.62 15.46
CA PHE A 348 6.99 -14.93 16.09
C PHE A 348 6.58 -16.06 15.13
N VAL A 349 5.46 -15.91 14.42
CA VAL A 349 4.99 -16.88 13.41
C VAL A 349 5.99 -16.98 12.24
N CYS A 350 6.54 -15.86 11.78
CA CYS A 350 7.54 -15.85 10.71
C CYS A 350 8.86 -16.53 11.13
N ARG A 351 9.32 -16.34 12.37
CA ARG A 351 10.50 -17.05 12.94
C ARG A 351 10.26 -18.56 13.11
N VAL A 352 9.07 -18.96 13.55
CA VAL A 352 8.72 -20.38 13.76
C VAL A 352 8.60 -21.11 12.42
N LEU A 353 8.04 -20.47 11.40
CA LEU A 353 7.95 -21.03 10.04
C LEU A 353 9.30 -21.07 9.32
N LEU A 354 10.18 -20.09 9.54
CA LEU A 354 11.57 -20.14 9.05
C LEU A 354 12.37 -21.28 9.70
N CYS A 355 12.17 -21.54 11.00
CA CYS A 355 12.82 -22.69 11.65
C CYS A 355 12.29 -24.04 11.12
N LEU A 356 10.99 -24.14 10.83
CA LEU A 356 10.37 -25.35 10.26
C LEU A 356 10.82 -25.59 8.80
N SER A 357 11.04 -24.54 8.01
CA SER A 357 11.54 -24.67 6.63
C SER A 357 13.04 -25.00 6.57
N LEU A 358 13.84 -24.53 7.54
CA LEU A 358 15.26 -24.87 7.65
C LEU A 358 15.48 -26.32 8.12
N SER A 359 14.58 -26.88 8.92
CA SER A 359 14.68 -28.27 9.40
C SER A 359 14.40 -29.33 8.33
N LEU A 360 13.80 -28.96 7.18
CA LEU A 360 13.53 -29.87 6.06
C LEU A 360 14.69 -30.00 5.06
N ARG A 361 15.82 -29.29 5.29
CA ARG A 361 16.95 -29.23 4.33
C ARG A 361 18.24 -29.93 4.79
N GLN A 362 18.19 -30.74 5.84
CA GLN A 362 19.37 -31.46 6.33
C GLN A 362 19.09 -32.97 6.43
N THR A 363 19.32 -33.67 5.32
CA THR A 363 19.57 -35.11 5.33
C THR A 363 20.85 -35.37 4.56
N ARG A 364 21.94 -35.71 5.28
CA ARG A 364 23.04 -36.59 4.82
C ARG A 364 23.86 -37.08 6.04
N PRO A 365 24.54 -38.25 5.93
CA PRO A 365 24.61 -39.29 6.96
C PRO A 365 25.90 -39.26 7.82
N PRO A 366 26.06 -40.14 8.84
CA PRO A 366 27.05 -39.99 9.91
C PRO A 366 28.29 -40.89 9.75
N THR A 367 29.46 -40.43 10.23
CA THR A 367 30.63 -41.21 10.69
C THR A 367 31.43 -40.30 11.66
N SER A 368 31.41 -40.52 12.98
CA SER A 368 32.26 -41.39 13.83
C SER A 368 33.60 -40.79 14.26
N GLY A 369 33.79 -40.57 15.56
CA GLY A 369 35.11 -40.60 16.24
C GLY A 369 35.65 -39.29 16.85
N PRO A 370 36.48 -39.34 17.92
CA PRO A 370 36.23 -38.55 19.12
C PRO A 370 37.35 -37.60 19.62
N GLN A 371 36.94 -36.72 20.54
CA GLN A 371 37.66 -36.10 21.69
C GLN A 371 39.00 -35.37 21.47
N PHE A 372 39.08 -34.12 21.96
CA PHE A 372 40.16 -33.68 22.87
C PHE A 372 39.72 -32.46 23.70
N VAL A 373 39.98 -32.53 25.01
CA VAL A 373 39.77 -31.50 26.04
C VAL A 373 41.11 -30.83 26.34
N VAL A 374 41.21 -29.49 26.31
CA VAL A 374 42.21 -28.72 27.10
C VAL A 374 41.64 -27.36 27.53
N LYS A 375 41.94 -27.01 28.80
CA LYS A 375 41.51 -25.88 29.63
C LYS A 375 42.26 -24.55 29.37
N SER A 376 41.69 -23.51 29.99
CA SER A 376 42.22 -22.17 30.36
C SER A 376 42.02 -21.09 29.29
N GLY A 377 41.43 -19.93 29.55
CA GLY A 377 41.28 -19.18 30.80
C GLY A 377 42.22 -17.98 30.75
N VAL A 378 41.66 -16.77 30.84
CA VAL A 378 42.33 -15.45 30.91
C VAL A 378 42.64 -14.76 29.57
N TYR A 379 41.61 -14.43 28.77
CA TYR A 379 41.63 -13.30 27.80
C TYR A 379 40.21 -12.76 27.51
N THR A 380 39.33 -12.75 28.53
CA THR A 380 37.88 -12.55 28.32
C THR A 380 37.28 -11.39 29.11
N THR A 381 38.06 -10.35 29.38
CA THR A 381 37.54 -9.13 30.02
C THR A 381 37.87 -7.83 29.28
N VAL A 382 38.84 -7.83 28.37
CA VAL A 382 39.14 -6.65 27.53
C VAL A 382 38.53 -6.76 26.11
N THR A 383 38.14 -7.96 25.67
CA THR A 383 37.51 -8.20 24.36
C THR A 383 35.99 -8.01 24.37
N ILE A 384 35.34 -8.01 25.55
CA ILE A 384 33.87 -7.91 25.65
C ILE A 384 33.37 -6.45 25.51
N ALA A 385 34.20 -5.46 25.86
CA ALA A 385 33.88 -4.05 25.63
C ALA A 385 34.07 -3.62 24.16
N ALA A 386 34.96 -4.27 23.41
CA ALA A 386 35.14 -4.03 21.98
C ALA A 386 34.12 -4.80 21.11
N LEU A 387 33.58 -5.93 21.60
CA LEU A 387 32.56 -6.73 20.89
C LEU A 387 31.12 -6.19 21.05
N SER A 388 30.83 -5.36 22.05
CA SER A 388 29.51 -4.72 22.21
C SER A 388 29.33 -3.52 21.27
N VAL A 389 30.42 -2.83 20.90
CA VAL A 389 30.40 -1.75 19.89
C VAL A 389 30.49 -2.32 18.46
N CYS A 390 31.18 -3.46 18.26
CA CYS A 390 31.26 -4.10 16.93
C CYS A 390 30.02 -4.93 16.55
N ARG A 391 29.25 -5.49 17.50
CA ARG A 391 28.00 -6.23 17.19
C ARG A 391 26.84 -5.34 16.74
N VAL A 392 26.84 -4.06 17.09
CA VAL A 392 25.84 -3.09 16.59
C VAL A 392 26.20 -2.65 15.17
N SER A 393 27.49 -2.62 14.81
CA SER A 393 27.97 -2.28 13.47
C SER A 393 27.81 -3.45 12.47
N GLN A 394 28.11 -4.69 12.85
CA GLN A 394 27.96 -5.86 11.96
C GLN A 394 26.50 -6.28 11.70
N ALA A 395 25.58 -6.08 12.65
CA ALA A 395 24.16 -6.35 12.42
C ALA A 395 23.49 -5.29 11.50
N PHE A 396 24.06 -4.08 11.46
CA PHE A 396 23.68 -3.05 10.50
C PHE A 396 24.27 -3.35 9.11
N ASP A 397 25.52 -3.81 9.04
CA ASP A 397 26.20 -4.17 7.79
C ASP A 397 25.57 -5.39 7.09
N VAL A 398 25.10 -6.42 7.81
CA VAL A 398 24.43 -7.59 7.18
C VAL A 398 23.01 -7.27 6.72
N ARG A 399 22.27 -6.41 7.43
CA ARG A 399 20.94 -5.93 6.99
C ARG A 399 21.03 -4.91 5.85
N MET A 400 22.07 -4.10 5.86
CA MET A 400 22.38 -3.16 4.78
C MET A 400 22.90 -3.92 3.55
N LYS A 401 23.76 -4.93 3.69
CA LYS A 401 24.19 -5.80 2.59
C LYS A 401 23.07 -6.68 2.02
N THR A 402 22.12 -7.14 2.83
CA THR A 402 20.95 -7.87 2.32
C THR A 402 19.91 -6.94 1.69
N ALA A 403 19.76 -5.70 2.17
CA ALA A 403 18.95 -4.67 1.51
C ALA A 403 19.62 -4.17 0.22
N ILE A 404 20.96 -4.03 0.19
CA ILE A 404 21.76 -3.72 -0.99
C ILE A 404 21.75 -4.90 -1.96
N LEU A 405 21.73 -6.14 -1.48
CA LEU A 405 21.57 -7.33 -2.33
C LEU A 405 20.14 -7.40 -2.90
N LEU A 406 19.09 -7.03 -2.13
CA LEU A 406 17.72 -6.91 -2.64
C LEU A 406 17.54 -5.74 -3.62
N LEU A 407 18.23 -4.62 -3.39
CA LEU A 407 18.28 -3.46 -4.31
C LEU A 407 19.13 -3.77 -5.55
N ALA A 408 20.20 -4.56 -5.43
CA ALA A 408 21.02 -5.02 -6.54
C ALA A 408 20.32 -6.10 -7.37
N ILE A 409 19.47 -6.94 -6.76
CA ILE A 409 18.60 -7.88 -7.48
C ILE A 409 17.47 -7.15 -8.22
N LEU A 410 17.12 -5.91 -7.83
CA LEU A 410 16.23 -5.01 -8.58
C LEU A 410 16.95 -4.25 -9.71
N GLY A 411 18.29 -4.22 -9.73
CA GLY A 411 19.13 -3.48 -10.68
C GLY A 411 19.31 -4.14 -12.07
N HIS A 412 18.44 -5.09 -12.44
CA HIS A 412 18.42 -5.69 -13.79
C HIS A 412 17.16 -5.30 -14.58
N VAL A 413 16.69 -4.08 -14.36
CA VAL A 413 15.65 -3.47 -15.19
C VAL A 413 16.19 -2.16 -15.74
N ALA A 414 16.76 -2.20 -16.95
CA ALA A 414 17.12 -0.97 -17.65
C ALA A 414 15.85 -0.11 -17.84
N ALA A 415 15.90 1.13 -17.38
CA ALA A 415 14.74 1.95 -17.11
C ALA A 415 14.99 3.41 -17.56
N ASN A 416 14.18 3.92 -18.50
CA ASN A 416 14.21 5.33 -18.90
C ASN A 416 12.78 5.89 -18.82
N LEU A 417 12.54 6.76 -17.82
CA LEU A 417 11.29 7.54 -17.70
C LEU A 417 11.30 8.78 -18.59
N LEU A 418 12.49 9.36 -18.80
CA LEU A 418 12.70 10.51 -19.66
C LEU A 418 12.70 10.08 -21.11
N MET A 419 12.01 10.85 -21.96
CA MET A 419 12.02 10.60 -23.38
C MET A 419 13.38 11.04 -23.95
N PRO A 420 14.16 10.14 -24.57
CA PRO A 420 15.50 10.47 -25.01
C PRO A 420 15.46 11.50 -26.14
N GLY A 421 16.36 12.47 -26.08
CA GLY A 421 16.59 13.40 -27.20
C GLY A 421 17.18 12.69 -28.41
N ILE A 422 17.90 11.58 -28.17
CA ILE A 422 18.46 10.69 -29.18
C ILE A 422 17.81 9.32 -29.04
N TYR A 423 16.93 8.98 -29.98
CA TYR A 423 16.30 7.66 -30.04
C TYR A 423 17.10 6.75 -30.97
N THR A 424 17.52 5.58 -30.48
CA THR A 424 18.23 4.57 -31.27
C THR A 424 17.52 3.23 -31.19
N GLU A 425 17.17 2.66 -32.34
CA GLU A 425 16.53 1.34 -32.45
C GLU A 425 17.28 0.49 -33.49
N VAL A 426 17.47 -0.79 -33.16
CA VAL A 426 18.05 -1.79 -34.08
C VAL A 426 16.92 -2.55 -34.74
N VAL A 427 16.94 -2.59 -36.07
CA VAL A 427 15.80 -2.96 -36.91
C VAL A 427 16.25 -4.10 -37.81
N GLU A 428 15.59 -5.26 -37.69
CA GLU A 428 15.94 -6.45 -38.48
C GLU A 428 15.24 -6.43 -39.84
N ILE A 429 15.94 -6.06 -40.91
CA ILE A 429 15.31 -5.97 -42.24
C ILE A 429 15.10 -7.37 -42.83
N GLN A 430 13.86 -7.67 -43.26
CA GLN A 430 13.46 -8.93 -43.89
C GLN A 430 13.06 -8.72 -45.35
N GLN A 431 13.32 -9.71 -46.21
CA GLN A 431 12.98 -9.65 -47.62
C GLN A 431 11.46 -9.60 -47.84
N GLY A 432 11.00 -8.63 -48.65
CA GLY A 432 9.59 -8.47 -48.99
C GLY A 432 8.69 -7.91 -47.87
N LYS A 433 9.25 -7.51 -46.73
CA LYS A 433 8.51 -6.86 -45.64
C LYS A 433 9.04 -5.44 -45.40
N TYR A 434 8.14 -4.53 -45.08
CA TYR A 434 8.47 -3.19 -44.62
C TYR A 434 8.43 -3.12 -43.09
N GLN A 435 9.28 -2.30 -42.50
CA GLN A 435 9.25 -2.01 -41.06
C GLN A 435 8.90 -0.55 -40.82
N LEU A 436 8.08 -0.31 -39.81
CA LEU A 436 7.59 1.01 -39.43
C LEU A 436 7.96 1.28 -37.98
N ILE A 437 8.59 2.43 -37.76
CA ILE A 437 9.02 2.90 -36.44
C ILE A 437 8.35 4.24 -36.20
N GLY A 438 7.77 4.42 -35.01
CA GLY A 438 7.11 5.65 -34.63
C GLY A 438 7.73 6.24 -33.37
N VAL A 439 8.28 7.45 -33.49
CA VAL A 439 8.93 8.18 -32.40
C VAL A 439 8.12 9.43 -32.07
N PRO A 440 7.35 9.44 -30.97
CA PRO A 440 6.66 10.65 -30.52
C PRO A 440 7.62 11.56 -29.75
N GLN A 441 7.58 12.86 -30.02
CA GLN A 441 8.39 13.86 -29.33
C GLN A 441 7.63 15.18 -29.16
N ALA A 442 7.56 15.68 -27.92
CA ALA A 442 7.10 17.05 -27.68
C ALA A 442 8.23 18.03 -28.01
N SER A 443 8.00 18.96 -28.93
CA SER A 443 9.04 19.81 -29.50
C SER A 443 8.66 21.29 -29.50
N LEU A 444 9.68 22.14 -29.32
CA LEU A 444 9.54 23.61 -29.40
C LEU A 444 9.79 24.10 -30.83
N ASN A 445 9.31 25.30 -31.14
CA ASN A 445 9.61 26.01 -32.37
C ASN A 445 11.13 26.13 -32.55
N GLY A 446 11.63 25.75 -33.72
CA GLY A 446 13.05 25.77 -34.05
C GLY A 446 13.82 24.53 -33.63
N THR A 447 13.14 23.51 -33.11
CA THR A 447 13.74 22.18 -32.95
C THR A 447 14.13 21.63 -34.31
N VAL A 448 15.32 21.05 -34.39
CA VAL A 448 15.88 20.45 -35.60
C VAL A 448 15.95 18.94 -35.41
N VAL A 449 15.47 18.21 -36.41
CA VAL A 449 15.49 16.74 -36.42
C VAL A 449 16.58 16.27 -37.35
N GLN A 450 17.42 15.34 -36.90
CA GLN A 450 18.41 14.64 -37.70
C GLN A 450 18.08 13.15 -37.70
N LEU A 451 18.16 12.53 -38.87
CA LEU A 451 17.90 11.11 -39.09
C LEU A 451 19.15 10.45 -39.65
N GLU A 452 19.58 9.37 -39.02
CA GLU A 452 20.83 8.69 -39.33
C GLU A 452 20.64 7.17 -39.33
N TYR A 453 21.27 6.51 -40.30
CA TYR A 453 21.27 5.07 -40.47
C TYR A 453 22.70 4.57 -40.36
N THR A 454 22.91 3.55 -39.52
CA THR A 454 24.20 2.88 -39.36
C THR A 454 24.03 1.41 -39.74
N CYS A 455 24.88 0.93 -40.65
CA CYS A 455 24.92 -0.47 -41.06
C CYS A 455 26.36 -0.94 -41.28
N ASP A 456 26.54 -2.26 -41.27
CA ASP A 456 27.85 -2.88 -41.48
C ASP A 456 28.31 -2.69 -42.95
N PRO A 457 29.48 -2.07 -43.20
CA PRO A 457 29.96 -1.75 -44.56
C PRO A 457 30.31 -3.00 -45.39
N ASP A 458 30.51 -4.15 -44.75
CA ASP A 458 30.90 -5.40 -45.42
C ASP A 458 29.68 -6.19 -45.94
N VAL A 459 28.46 -5.76 -45.61
CA VAL A 459 27.21 -6.44 -45.99
C VAL A 459 26.60 -5.84 -47.25
N GLU A 460 26.30 -6.70 -48.24
CA GLU A 460 25.58 -6.34 -49.47
C GLU A 460 24.08 -6.13 -49.23
N LEU A 461 23.74 -5.07 -48.47
CA LEU A 461 22.37 -4.66 -48.20
C LEU A 461 22.05 -3.33 -48.88
N GLU A 462 20.97 -3.31 -49.68
CA GLU A 462 20.35 -2.07 -50.14
C GLU A 462 18.93 -1.97 -49.59
N PHE A 463 18.56 -0.80 -49.07
CA PHE A 463 17.23 -0.54 -48.55
C PHE A 463 16.73 0.85 -48.93
N ASP A 464 15.42 0.94 -49.15
CA ASP A 464 14.71 2.19 -49.37
C ASP A 464 14.16 2.71 -48.04
N THR A 465 14.26 4.01 -47.81
CA THR A 465 13.69 4.66 -46.63
C THR A 465 12.95 5.95 -46.95
N GLU A 466 11.84 6.14 -46.24
CA GLU A 466 11.02 7.35 -46.26
C GLU A 466 10.54 7.66 -44.85
N TYR A 467 10.35 8.94 -44.51
CA TYR A 467 9.77 9.35 -43.23
C TYR A 467 8.61 10.33 -43.40
N VAL A 468 7.71 10.28 -42.43
CA VAL A 468 6.58 11.19 -42.29
C VAL A 468 6.69 11.87 -40.92
N LEU A 469 6.52 13.19 -40.89
CA LEU A 469 6.49 13.97 -39.66
C LEU A 469 5.13 14.66 -39.57
N ARG A 470 4.39 14.38 -38.49
CA ARG A 470 3.03 14.92 -38.26
C ARG A 470 2.89 15.49 -36.86
N SER A 471 2.32 16.69 -36.73
CA SER A 471 1.94 17.25 -35.43
C SER A 471 0.54 16.84 -35.02
N SER A 472 0.29 16.74 -33.72
CA SER A 472 -1.05 16.74 -33.14
C SER A 472 -1.10 17.74 -31.99
N PRO A 473 -2.18 18.53 -31.87
CA PRO A 473 -2.44 19.31 -30.67
C PRO A 473 -2.84 18.43 -29.48
N CYS A 474 -3.08 17.14 -29.71
CA CYS A 474 -3.56 16.17 -28.75
C CYS A 474 -2.44 15.23 -28.27
N ASP A 475 -2.09 15.26 -26.98
CA ASP A 475 -1.04 14.38 -26.45
C ASP A 475 -1.42 12.88 -26.47
N LYS A 476 -2.67 12.57 -26.14
CA LYS A 476 -3.21 11.21 -26.04
C LYS A 476 -3.24 10.47 -27.37
N GLU A 477 -3.21 11.18 -28.50
CA GLU A 477 -3.16 10.57 -29.84
C GLU A 477 -1.88 9.74 -30.04
N PHE A 478 -0.73 10.27 -29.60
CA PHE A 478 0.57 9.63 -29.81
C PHE A 478 1.11 8.92 -28.56
N PHE A 479 0.82 9.42 -27.35
CA PHE A 479 1.38 8.87 -26.12
C PHE A 479 0.54 7.74 -25.47
N ASN A 480 -0.77 7.65 -25.75
CA ASN A 480 -1.69 6.75 -25.01
C ASN A 480 -2.18 5.50 -25.78
N THR A 481 -1.75 5.29 -27.03
CA THR A 481 -2.08 4.08 -27.82
C THR A 481 -1.22 2.88 -27.40
N LYS A 482 -1.84 1.69 -27.21
CA LYS A 482 -1.10 0.44 -26.97
C LYS A 482 -0.11 0.19 -28.11
N GLU A 483 1.07 -0.33 -27.81
CA GLU A 483 2.14 -0.49 -28.81
C GLU A 483 1.73 -1.31 -30.06
N THR A 484 0.86 -2.31 -29.88
CA THR A 484 0.27 -3.10 -30.97
C THR A 484 -0.72 -2.32 -31.83
N GLU A 485 -1.57 -1.49 -31.22
CA GLU A 485 -2.49 -0.59 -31.94
C GLU A 485 -1.72 0.57 -32.60
N ARG A 486 -0.67 1.07 -31.93
CA ARG A 486 0.23 2.10 -32.46
C ARG A 486 0.87 1.61 -33.76
N ARG A 487 1.43 0.39 -33.79
CA ARG A 487 2.03 -0.23 -34.99
C ARG A 487 1.05 -0.43 -36.14
N GLN A 488 -0.19 -0.84 -35.87
CA GLN A 488 -1.24 -0.98 -36.89
C GLN A 488 -1.68 0.38 -37.47
N ASN A 489 -1.72 1.42 -36.62
CA ASN A 489 -2.04 2.78 -37.03
C ASN A 489 -0.88 3.50 -37.76
N LEU A 490 0.36 2.98 -37.74
CA LEU A 490 1.48 3.62 -38.46
C LEU A 490 1.25 3.66 -39.98
N VAL A 491 0.64 2.61 -40.53
CA VAL A 491 0.36 2.48 -41.97
C VAL A 491 -0.62 3.56 -42.45
N PHE A 492 -1.57 3.95 -41.59
CA PHE A 492 -2.56 4.98 -41.89
C PHE A 492 -1.93 6.31 -42.31
N TYR A 493 -0.80 6.70 -41.69
CA TYR A 493 -0.14 7.98 -41.92
C TYR A 493 0.70 8.07 -43.20
N PHE A 494 1.00 6.93 -43.84
CA PHE A 494 1.70 6.89 -45.12
C PHE A 494 0.76 6.92 -46.34
N ASN A 495 -0.52 6.60 -46.15
CA ASN A 495 -1.48 6.52 -47.25
C ASN A 495 -1.84 7.92 -47.78
N GLU A 496 -1.74 8.12 -49.09
CA GLU A 496 -1.91 9.43 -49.73
C GLU A 496 -3.33 9.97 -49.60
N THR A 497 -4.33 9.09 -49.54
CA THR A 497 -5.74 9.45 -49.29
C THR A 497 -5.99 9.96 -47.87
N ASN A 498 -5.14 9.61 -46.91
CA ASN A 498 -5.34 9.88 -45.48
C ASN A 498 -4.43 10.98 -44.93
N GLN A 499 -3.65 11.66 -45.78
CA GLN A 499 -2.70 12.71 -45.34
C GLN A 499 -3.37 13.86 -44.57
N ASN A 500 -4.66 14.10 -44.82
CA ASN A 500 -5.45 15.16 -44.20
C ASN A 500 -6.57 14.62 -43.29
N HIS A 501 -6.65 13.30 -43.10
CA HIS A 501 -7.73 12.69 -42.32
C HIS A 501 -7.34 12.61 -40.84
N ILE A 502 -8.19 13.16 -39.97
CA ILE A 502 -8.07 13.06 -38.52
C ILE A 502 -8.79 11.78 -38.10
N PRO A 503 -8.22 10.95 -37.20
CA PRO A 503 -8.97 9.82 -36.66
C PRO A 503 -10.30 10.27 -36.03
N ASP A 504 -11.40 9.56 -36.30
CA ASP A 504 -12.78 9.90 -35.89
C ASP A 504 -13.00 10.12 -34.37
N THR A 505 -11.96 9.89 -33.56
CA THR A 505 -11.93 10.07 -32.11
C THR A 505 -11.44 11.45 -31.65
N PHE A 506 -10.83 12.25 -32.53
CA PHE A 506 -10.24 13.54 -32.19
C PHE A 506 -10.76 14.64 -33.12
N ASP A 507 -10.89 15.87 -32.60
CA ASP A 507 -11.34 17.04 -33.36
C ASP A 507 -10.35 18.19 -33.15
N TYR A 508 -9.73 18.66 -34.24
CA TYR A 508 -8.81 19.80 -34.24
C TYR A 508 -8.63 20.39 -35.65
N ASN A 509 -8.32 21.69 -35.70
CA ASN A 509 -8.45 22.47 -36.95
C ASN A 509 -7.15 22.58 -37.78
N GLU A 510 -5.98 22.41 -37.14
CA GLU A 510 -4.67 22.62 -37.77
C GLU A 510 -3.72 21.45 -37.52
N ILE A 511 -3.03 21.01 -38.58
CA ILE A 511 -1.93 20.05 -38.48
C ILE A 511 -0.72 20.52 -39.29
N VAL A 512 0.47 20.19 -38.80
CA VAL A 512 1.72 20.31 -39.52
C VAL A 512 2.06 18.92 -40.06
N TYR A 513 2.28 18.82 -41.36
CA TYR A 513 2.58 17.55 -42.03
C TYR A 513 3.73 17.73 -43.03
N TYR A 514 4.62 16.73 -43.07
CA TYR A 514 5.68 16.61 -44.06
C TYR A 514 5.98 15.15 -44.37
N LYS A 515 6.18 14.84 -45.66
CA LYS A 515 6.57 13.51 -46.16
C LYS A 515 7.85 13.67 -46.98
N SER A 516 8.87 12.88 -46.68
CA SER A 516 10.15 12.91 -47.41
C SER A 516 10.04 12.20 -48.76
N PRO A 517 10.90 12.52 -49.74
CA PRO A 517 11.11 11.65 -50.89
C PRO A 517 11.74 10.31 -50.45
N ILE A 518 11.53 9.26 -51.24
CA ILE A 518 12.16 7.95 -51.04
C ILE A 518 13.65 8.07 -51.32
N GLN A 519 14.48 7.54 -50.42
CA GLN A 519 15.94 7.48 -50.58
C GLN A 519 16.42 6.03 -50.52
N THR A 520 17.24 5.63 -51.50
CA THR A 520 17.87 4.30 -51.55
C THR A 520 19.26 4.40 -50.95
N ILE A 521 19.55 3.59 -49.92
CA ILE A 521 20.83 3.53 -49.23
C ILE A 521 21.47 2.16 -49.49
N SER A 522 22.74 2.17 -49.90
CA SER A 522 23.56 0.96 -50.05
C SER A 522 24.60 0.90 -48.93
N CYS A 523 24.62 -0.20 -48.18
CA CYS A 523 25.58 -0.39 -47.09
C CYS A 523 26.99 -0.68 -47.62
N LYS A 524 27.09 -1.41 -48.73
CA LYS A 524 28.35 -1.77 -49.38
C LYS A 524 29.08 -0.53 -49.92
N GLY A 525 30.29 -0.27 -49.43
CA GLY A 525 31.12 0.85 -49.90
C GLY A 525 30.72 2.23 -49.34
N SER A 526 29.76 2.28 -48.42
CA SER A 526 29.49 3.46 -47.60
C SER A 526 30.42 3.47 -46.37
N HIS A 527 30.67 4.63 -45.74
CA HIS A 527 31.45 4.70 -44.49
C HIS A 527 30.73 4.07 -43.26
N GLY A 528 29.74 3.19 -43.48
CA GLY A 528 28.91 2.55 -42.45
C GLY A 528 27.87 3.48 -41.79
N ARG A 529 27.87 4.77 -42.15
CA ARG A 529 26.99 5.81 -41.59
C ARG A 529 26.39 6.68 -42.70
N PHE A 530 25.07 6.78 -42.74
CA PHE A 530 24.33 7.61 -43.68
C PHE A 530 23.44 8.62 -42.94
N VAL A 531 23.54 9.90 -43.29
CA VAL A 531 22.69 10.96 -42.73
C VAL A 531 21.70 11.41 -43.80
N PHE A 532 20.41 11.49 -43.44
CA PHE A 532 19.37 11.88 -44.37
C PHE A 532 19.63 13.33 -44.88
N PRO A 533 19.58 13.58 -46.20
CA PRO A 533 19.92 14.87 -46.79
C PRO A 533 18.95 15.98 -46.38
N SER A 534 19.38 17.23 -46.53
CA SER A 534 18.57 18.41 -46.18
C SER A 534 17.22 18.43 -46.88
N PRO A 535 16.17 18.98 -46.24
CA PRO A 535 14.81 18.86 -46.71
C PRO A 535 14.61 19.54 -48.07
N THR A 536 13.75 18.94 -48.89
CA THR A 536 13.35 19.49 -50.19
C THR A 536 12.43 20.70 -50.06
N GLY A 537 11.83 20.94 -48.88
CA GLY A 537 11.02 22.12 -48.57
C GLY A 537 10.62 22.24 -47.09
N PRO A 538 10.06 23.39 -46.66
CA PRO A 538 9.57 23.56 -45.29
C PRO A 538 8.30 22.72 -45.02
N MET A 539 8.02 22.41 -43.76
CA MET A 539 6.77 21.74 -43.39
C MET A 539 5.58 22.64 -43.69
N THR A 540 4.54 22.09 -44.33
CA THR A 540 3.32 22.83 -44.64
C THR A 540 2.34 22.75 -43.48
N VAL A 541 1.84 23.89 -43.02
CA VAL A 541 0.66 23.95 -42.15
C VAL A 541 -0.54 23.66 -43.04
N LYS A 542 -1.21 22.53 -42.83
CA LYS A 542 -2.44 22.17 -43.53
C LYS A 542 -3.61 22.53 -42.61
N GLN A 543 -4.44 23.47 -43.06
CA GLN A 543 -5.70 23.80 -42.41
C GLN A 543 -6.77 22.83 -42.91
N VAL A 544 -7.55 22.24 -42.01
CA VAL A 544 -8.72 21.45 -42.37
C VAL A 544 -9.94 22.39 -42.61
N THR A 545 -9.69 23.46 -43.41
CA THR A 545 -10.45 24.70 -43.73
C THR A 545 -10.04 25.99 -42.95
N PRO A 546 -10.09 27.20 -43.57
CA PRO A 546 -8.98 28.17 -43.55
C PRO A 546 -9.15 29.33 -42.52
N VAL A 547 -8.18 30.18 -42.10
CA VAL A 547 -7.24 31.07 -42.82
C VAL A 547 -6.12 31.62 -41.87
N HIS A 548 -4.98 32.00 -42.48
CA HIS A 548 -3.87 32.92 -42.10
C HIS A 548 -2.69 32.44 -41.24
N VAL A 549 -1.51 32.48 -41.88
CA VAL A 549 -0.19 32.32 -41.24
C VAL A 549 0.68 33.50 -41.68
N ASP A 550 1.06 34.35 -40.72
CA ASP A 550 2.11 35.34 -40.94
C ASP A 550 3.48 34.66 -40.97
N ARG A 551 4.26 35.02 -41.99
CA ARG A 551 5.65 34.57 -42.18
C ARG A 551 6.59 35.31 -41.23
N VAL A 552 7.35 34.57 -40.44
CA VAL A 552 8.55 35.09 -39.76
C VAL A 552 9.79 34.53 -40.48
N LYS A 553 10.70 35.44 -40.85
CA LYS A 553 12.01 35.15 -41.46
C LYS A 553 12.99 34.68 -40.37
N ARG A 554 13.84 33.69 -40.67
CA ARG A 554 15.00 33.33 -39.84
C ARG A 554 16.28 33.86 -40.46
N ASP A 555 17.08 34.51 -39.63
CA ASP A 555 18.53 34.59 -39.80
C ASP A 555 19.14 33.31 -39.21
N ALA A 556 20.02 32.66 -39.98
CA ALA A 556 20.83 31.54 -39.52
C ALA A 556 22.28 31.86 -39.83
N ASN A 557 23.06 32.16 -38.79
CA ASN A 557 24.52 32.07 -38.84
C ASN A 557 24.98 31.35 -37.57
N GLY A 558 25.57 30.18 -37.78
CA GLY A 558 26.15 29.35 -36.73
C GLY A 558 26.75 28.09 -37.33
N LEU A 559 28.03 28.18 -37.69
CA LEU A 559 28.86 27.06 -38.17
C LEU A 559 28.85 25.93 -37.13
N GLY A 560 28.26 24.80 -37.51
CA GLY A 560 28.35 23.52 -36.79
C GLY A 560 27.92 22.39 -37.73
N SER A 561 28.63 21.26 -37.67
CA SER A 561 28.46 20.04 -38.48
C SER A 561 27.15 19.29 -38.15
N PHE A 562 25.99 19.96 -38.21
CA PHE A 562 24.68 19.36 -37.99
C PHE A 562 23.88 19.44 -39.28
N HIS A 563 23.56 18.28 -39.87
CA HIS A 563 22.79 18.20 -41.12
C HIS A 563 21.32 17.95 -40.80
N PRO A 564 20.45 18.97 -40.91
CA PRO A 564 19.05 18.84 -40.52
C PRO A 564 18.27 18.04 -41.57
N ALA A 565 17.53 17.03 -41.14
CA ALA A 565 16.52 16.37 -41.96
C ALA A 565 15.24 17.22 -42.07
N GLN A 566 14.82 17.87 -40.98
CA GLN A 566 13.72 18.85 -40.99
C GLN A 566 13.80 19.81 -39.79
N SER A 567 13.29 21.04 -39.94
CA SER A 567 13.09 21.99 -38.82
C SER A 567 11.62 22.17 -38.45
N ILE A 568 11.33 22.28 -37.16
CA ILE A 568 9.99 22.38 -36.60
C ILE A 568 9.48 23.84 -36.57
N PRO A 569 8.31 24.15 -37.16
CA PRO A 569 7.83 25.53 -37.30
C PRO A 569 7.03 26.05 -36.11
N ARG A 570 6.44 25.17 -35.29
CA ARG A 570 5.54 25.53 -34.17
C ARG A 570 5.71 24.59 -32.98
N ASP A 571 5.43 25.08 -31.78
CA ASP A 571 5.38 24.25 -30.59
C ASP A 571 4.25 23.22 -30.71
N GLY A 572 4.53 21.97 -30.38
CA GLY A 572 3.53 20.92 -30.49
C GLY A 572 4.12 19.55 -30.19
N ILE A 573 3.24 18.55 -30.23
CA ILE A 573 3.63 17.15 -30.13
C ILE A 573 3.74 16.63 -31.55
N TYR A 574 4.93 16.14 -31.90
CA TYR A 574 5.24 15.62 -33.21
C TYR A 574 5.41 14.11 -33.14
N TYR A 575 4.98 13.43 -34.19
CA TYR A 575 5.17 12.01 -34.38
C TYR A 575 5.95 11.78 -35.66
N MET A 576 7.16 11.26 -35.52
CA MET A 576 8.02 10.90 -36.64
C MET A 576 7.84 9.42 -36.92
N ILE A 577 7.44 9.09 -38.13
CA ILE A 577 7.23 7.72 -38.57
C ILE A 577 8.22 7.41 -39.69
N ILE A 578 9.03 6.38 -39.51
CA ILE A 578 10.08 5.98 -40.46
C ILE A 578 9.67 4.64 -41.04
N LYS A 579 9.73 4.53 -42.37
CA LYS A 579 9.51 3.30 -43.11
C LYS A 579 10.81 2.86 -43.75
N VAL A 580 11.11 1.57 -43.61
CA VAL A 580 12.29 0.94 -44.19
C VAL A 580 11.87 -0.31 -44.97
N VAL A 581 12.37 -0.44 -46.20
CA VAL A 581 12.06 -1.56 -47.11
C VAL A 581 13.36 -2.12 -47.68
N GLY A 582 13.64 -3.41 -47.44
CA GLY A 582 14.82 -4.07 -48.00
C GLY A 582 14.66 -4.36 -49.50
N LYS A 583 15.66 -4.00 -50.31
CA LYS A 583 15.67 -4.14 -51.76
C LYS A 583 16.58 -5.26 -52.24
N SER A 584 17.85 -5.26 -51.82
CA SER A 584 18.81 -6.33 -52.11
C SER A 584 19.43 -6.88 -50.84
N PHE A 585 19.66 -8.19 -50.82
CA PHE A 585 20.22 -8.93 -49.69
C PHE A 585 21.46 -9.72 -50.14
N PRO A 586 22.40 -10.04 -49.23
CA PRO A 586 23.55 -10.87 -49.56
C PRO A 586 23.12 -12.26 -50.05
N SER A 587 23.88 -12.83 -51.00
CA SER A 587 23.52 -14.06 -51.73
C SER A 587 23.50 -15.36 -50.88
N ASN A 588 23.80 -15.29 -49.57
CA ASN A 588 23.79 -16.44 -48.67
C ASN A 588 22.52 -16.43 -47.78
N GLN A 589 21.69 -17.46 -47.96
CA GLN A 589 20.41 -17.81 -47.30
C GLN A 589 19.92 -16.95 -46.11
N ASN A 590 18.67 -16.47 -46.20
CA ASN A 590 17.79 -16.02 -45.09
C ASN A 590 18.43 -15.09 -44.05
N ALA A 591 19.32 -14.19 -44.44
CA ALA A 591 19.97 -13.28 -43.50
C ALA A 591 19.04 -12.10 -43.14
N ASN A 592 18.35 -12.19 -41.99
CA ASN A 592 17.89 -10.99 -41.30
C ASN A 592 19.12 -10.10 -41.07
N THR A 593 19.12 -8.90 -41.64
CA THR A 593 20.25 -7.97 -41.50
C THR A 593 19.83 -6.80 -40.63
N ASN A 594 20.66 -6.45 -39.65
CA ASN A 594 20.35 -5.43 -38.67
C ASN A 594 20.83 -4.06 -39.16
N VAL A 595 19.92 -3.10 -39.18
CA VAL A 595 20.25 -1.68 -39.42
C VAL A 595 19.90 -0.91 -38.16
N THR A 596 20.83 -0.07 -37.70
CA THR A 596 20.59 0.80 -36.54
C THR A 596 20.11 2.16 -37.02
N ILE A 597 18.95 2.59 -36.53
CA ILE A 597 18.34 3.88 -36.89
C ILE A 597 18.44 4.80 -35.69
N SER A 598 19.00 5.99 -35.90
CA SER A 598 19.14 7.03 -34.89
C SER A 598 18.36 8.28 -35.29
N VAL A 599 17.46 8.73 -34.40
CA VAL A 599 16.68 9.96 -34.55
C VAL A 599 17.10 10.93 -33.45
N GLN A 600 17.60 12.10 -33.83
CA GLN A 600 18.05 13.13 -32.90
C GLN A 600 17.15 14.35 -32.98
N TRP A 601 16.57 14.73 -31.85
CA TRP A 601 15.76 15.93 -31.68
C TRP A 601 16.54 16.96 -30.89
N LYS A 602 16.95 18.05 -31.54
CA LYS A 602 17.72 19.12 -30.91
C LYS A 602 16.91 20.41 -30.89
N ALA A 603 16.41 20.78 -29.71
CA ALA A 603 15.78 22.08 -29.50
C ALA A 603 16.83 23.21 -29.47
N PRO A 604 16.44 24.49 -29.63
CA PRO A 604 17.36 25.62 -29.54
C PRO A 604 18.12 25.70 -28.21
N TYR A 605 17.59 25.09 -27.15
CA TYR A 605 18.13 25.12 -25.80
C TYR A 605 18.78 23.81 -25.33
N GLY A 606 18.85 22.78 -26.20
CA GLY A 606 19.42 21.46 -25.88
C GLY A 606 18.60 20.29 -26.42
N PHE A 607 18.89 19.07 -25.99
CA PHE A 607 18.23 17.83 -26.44
C PHE A 607 16.99 17.43 -25.62
N LEU A 608 16.67 18.18 -24.56
CA LEU A 608 15.57 17.87 -23.66
C LEU A 608 14.20 18.11 -24.32
N SER A 609 13.24 17.20 -24.08
CA SER A 609 11.86 17.30 -24.56
C SER A 609 11.17 18.57 -24.05
N ALA A 610 10.23 19.11 -24.85
CA ALA A 610 9.52 20.34 -24.51
C ALA A 610 8.69 20.26 -23.21
N ILE A 611 8.20 19.07 -22.85
CA ILE A 611 7.45 18.82 -21.61
C ILE A 611 8.36 18.90 -20.37
N ASP A 612 9.60 18.42 -20.51
CA ASP A 612 10.56 18.27 -19.41
C ASP A 612 11.45 19.51 -19.22
N TRP A 613 11.53 20.37 -20.23
CA TRP A 613 12.39 21.54 -20.21
C TRP A 613 12.12 22.53 -19.04
N PRO A 614 10.86 22.81 -18.65
CA PRO A 614 10.57 23.59 -17.44
C PRO A 614 11.10 22.95 -16.14
N LEU A 615 11.12 21.61 -16.05
CA LEU A 615 11.59 20.86 -14.88
C LEU A 615 13.07 21.14 -14.59
N LEU A 616 13.90 21.26 -15.63
CA LEU A 616 15.32 21.59 -15.47
C LEU A 616 15.52 22.91 -14.70
N ARG A 617 14.78 23.97 -15.09
CA ARG A 617 14.85 25.26 -14.40
C ARG A 617 14.26 25.19 -12.99
N PHE A 618 13.17 24.46 -12.81
CA PHE A 618 12.56 24.21 -11.50
C PHE A 618 13.53 23.52 -10.52
N TYR A 619 14.18 22.43 -10.94
CA TYR A 619 15.14 21.71 -10.09
C TYR A 619 16.37 22.55 -9.76
N LYS A 620 16.84 23.38 -10.70
CA LYS A 620 17.94 24.33 -10.45
C LYS A 620 17.58 25.35 -9.36
N ILE A 621 16.42 25.99 -9.46
CA ILE A 621 15.93 26.96 -8.45
C ILE A 621 15.75 26.27 -7.09
N MET A 622 15.13 25.09 -7.08
CA MET A 622 14.91 24.33 -5.85
C MET A 622 16.22 23.88 -5.20
N CYS A 623 17.23 23.46 -5.98
CA CYS A 623 18.54 23.08 -5.45
C CYS A 623 19.22 24.25 -4.72
N VAL A 624 19.22 25.45 -5.31
CA VAL A 624 19.72 26.68 -4.67
C VAL A 624 18.92 27.00 -3.40
N PHE A 625 17.59 26.88 -3.46
CA PHE A 625 16.72 27.15 -2.33
C PHE A 625 16.96 26.19 -1.15
N TYR A 626 17.06 24.88 -1.41
CA TYR A 626 17.39 23.88 -0.39
C TYR A 626 18.79 24.09 0.19
N SER A 627 19.76 24.52 -0.63
CA SER A 627 21.10 24.88 -0.17
C SER A 627 21.06 26.08 0.79
N ALA A 628 20.28 27.12 0.47
CA ALA A 628 20.07 28.26 1.36
C ALA A 628 19.39 27.84 2.69
N LEU A 629 18.37 26.99 2.64
CA LEU A 629 17.73 26.43 3.84
C LEU A 629 18.72 25.63 4.70
N ALA A 630 19.58 24.82 4.09
CA ALA A 630 20.61 24.05 4.78
C ALA A 630 21.60 24.97 5.49
N LEU A 631 22.10 26.01 4.82
CA LEU A 631 23.01 27.00 5.41
C LEU A 631 22.38 27.74 6.59
N ILE A 632 21.13 28.20 6.43
CA ILE A 632 20.38 28.88 7.49
C ILE A 632 20.20 27.93 8.69
N TRP A 633 19.84 26.67 8.47
CA TRP A 633 19.65 25.69 9.53
C TRP A 633 20.95 25.39 10.28
N VAL A 634 22.05 25.16 9.54
CA VAL A 634 23.38 24.94 10.12
C VAL A 634 23.83 26.14 10.95
N TYR A 635 23.62 27.36 10.47
CA TYR A 635 23.90 28.58 11.24
C TYR A 635 23.16 28.59 12.59
N TYR A 636 21.86 28.28 12.61
CA TYR A 636 21.09 28.20 13.86
C TYR A 636 21.56 27.06 14.78
N CYS A 637 21.94 25.91 14.22
CA CYS A 637 22.51 24.81 14.99
C CYS A 637 23.85 25.21 15.64
N ILE A 638 24.75 25.87 14.90
CA ILE A 638 26.04 26.34 15.43
C ILE A 638 25.82 27.39 16.53
N LYS A 639 24.94 28.37 16.30
CA LYS A 639 24.66 29.44 17.26
C LYS A 639 24.11 28.90 18.60
N TYR A 640 23.32 27.83 18.56
CA TYR A 640 22.67 27.25 19.75
C TYR A 640 23.12 25.81 20.02
N TYR A 641 24.39 25.48 19.74
CA TYR A 641 24.92 24.11 19.79
C TYR A 641 24.75 23.40 21.15
N ARG A 642 24.71 24.16 22.25
CA ARG A 642 24.54 23.62 23.61
C ARG A 642 23.11 23.17 23.90
N ASP A 643 22.12 23.71 23.19
CA ASP A 643 20.70 23.55 23.49
C ASP A 643 19.93 22.76 22.41
N ILE A 644 20.64 21.99 21.58
CA ILE A 644 20.05 21.24 20.46
C ILE A 644 19.23 20.04 20.95
N LEU A 645 17.99 19.95 20.46
CA LEU A 645 17.10 18.81 20.69
C LEU A 645 17.36 17.70 19.66
N ARG A 646 17.15 16.43 20.05
CA ARG A 646 17.31 15.27 19.14
C ARG A 646 16.52 15.43 17.83
N ILE A 647 15.30 15.99 17.90
CA ILE A 647 14.42 16.23 16.74
C ILE A 647 15.07 17.17 15.70
N GLN A 648 15.89 18.13 16.13
CA GLN A 648 16.51 19.12 15.24
C GLN A 648 17.56 18.50 14.33
N TYR A 649 18.25 17.44 14.78
CA TYR A 649 19.13 16.64 13.92
C TYR A 649 18.34 15.92 12.81
N TRP A 650 17.15 15.41 13.13
CA TRP A 650 16.28 14.78 12.13
C TRP A 650 15.77 15.79 11.09
N ILE A 651 15.41 17.01 11.52
CA ILE A 651 15.05 18.10 10.60
C ILE A 651 16.23 18.42 9.67
N GLY A 652 17.45 18.56 10.23
CA GLY A 652 18.67 18.79 9.45
C GLY A 652 18.93 17.68 8.42
N ALA A 653 18.77 16.42 8.82
CA ALA A 653 18.94 15.27 7.92
C ALA A 653 17.94 15.30 6.75
N VAL A 654 16.67 15.67 6.98
CA VAL A 654 15.66 15.81 5.92
C VAL A 654 16.00 16.93 4.95
N ILE A 655 16.56 18.06 5.42
CA ILE A 655 17.00 19.16 4.56
C ILE A 655 18.15 18.71 3.64
N VAL A 656 19.16 18.03 4.21
CA VAL A 656 20.31 17.51 3.44
C VAL A 656 19.85 16.49 2.40
N LEU A 657 18.98 15.55 2.77
CA LEU A 657 18.41 14.58 1.83
C LEU A 657 17.62 15.26 0.71
N GLY A 658 16.88 16.34 1.01
CA GLY A 658 16.20 17.15 0.01
C GLY A 658 17.17 17.84 -0.96
N MET A 659 18.28 18.38 -0.45
CA MET A 659 19.33 18.97 -1.29
C MET A 659 19.97 17.93 -2.23
N VAL A 660 20.31 16.75 -1.70
CA VAL A 660 20.90 15.65 -2.47
C VAL A 660 19.93 15.13 -3.54
N GLU A 661 18.65 14.94 -3.20
CA GLU A 661 17.61 14.58 -4.17
C GLU A 661 17.57 15.58 -5.34
N LYS A 662 17.54 16.90 -5.05
CA LYS A 662 17.50 17.93 -6.09
C LYS A 662 18.77 17.98 -6.93
N ALA A 663 19.93 17.68 -6.34
CA ALA A 663 21.19 17.59 -7.07
C ALA A 663 21.18 16.40 -8.05
N PHE A 664 20.68 15.23 -7.66
CA PHE A 664 20.58 14.07 -8.56
C PHE A 664 19.61 14.32 -9.72
N PHE A 665 18.41 14.87 -9.45
CA PHE A 665 17.50 15.25 -10.52
C PHE A 665 18.10 16.33 -11.43
N LEU A 666 18.74 17.37 -10.87
CA LEU A 666 19.40 18.39 -11.68
C LEU A 666 20.49 17.78 -12.57
N SER A 667 21.30 16.86 -12.04
CA SER A 667 22.36 16.18 -12.79
C SER A 667 21.79 15.37 -13.96
N GLU A 668 20.71 14.62 -13.73
CA GLU A 668 20.08 13.82 -14.78
C GLU A 668 19.47 14.69 -15.88
N TYR A 669 18.68 15.70 -15.52
CA TYR A 669 18.04 16.59 -16.49
C TYR A 669 19.07 17.46 -17.24
N ALA A 670 20.17 17.86 -16.59
CA ALA A 670 21.25 18.60 -17.24
C ALA A 670 22.02 17.71 -18.22
N THR A 671 22.39 16.50 -17.79
CA THR A 671 23.06 15.52 -18.65
C THR A 671 22.20 15.21 -19.87
N MET A 672 20.91 14.92 -19.67
CA MET A 672 19.98 14.67 -20.76
C MET A 672 19.84 15.86 -21.72
N ASN A 673 19.91 17.10 -21.22
CA ASN A 673 19.87 18.29 -22.06
C ASN A 673 21.13 18.46 -22.92
N ASP A 674 22.30 18.06 -22.40
CA ASP A 674 23.60 18.28 -23.04
C ASP A 674 23.99 17.11 -23.97
N THR A 675 23.76 15.86 -23.57
CA THR A 675 24.14 14.65 -24.32
C THR A 675 22.99 14.06 -25.14
N GLY A 676 21.74 14.33 -24.77
CA GLY A 676 20.55 13.76 -25.42
C GLY A 676 20.22 12.32 -25.05
N SER A 677 21.01 11.71 -24.15
CA SER A 677 20.82 10.35 -23.64
C SER A 677 21.02 10.30 -22.12
N SER A 678 20.13 9.62 -21.41
CA SER A 678 20.26 9.34 -19.98
C SER A 678 21.43 8.38 -19.69
N ILE A 679 22.11 8.60 -18.57
CA ILE A 679 23.07 7.64 -18.04
C ILE A 679 22.29 6.62 -17.21
N ASP A 680 22.42 5.35 -17.57
CA ASP A 680 21.74 4.27 -16.88
C ASP A 680 22.02 4.32 -15.36
N GLY A 681 20.95 4.33 -14.56
CA GLY A 681 20.99 4.22 -13.09
C GLY A 681 21.02 5.54 -12.30
N ILE A 682 21.35 6.71 -12.90
CA ILE A 682 21.34 7.99 -12.14
C ILE A 682 19.91 8.33 -11.69
N LEU A 683 18.94 8.16 -12.59
CA LEU A 683 17.52 8.38 -12.30
C LEU A 683 16.97 7.43 -11.23
N GLU A 684 17.45 6.18 -11.19
CA GLU A 684 17.07 5.20 -10.16
C GLU A 684 17.59 5.62 -8.78
N ILE A 685 18.84 6.05 -8.71
CA ILE A 685 19.44 6.57 -7.47
C ILE A 685 18.68 7.82 -7.01
N ALA A 686 18.33 8.73 -7.93
CA ALA A 686 17.54 9.92 -7.62
C ALA A 686 16.20 9.55 -6.96
N GLU A 687 15.51 8.54 -7.48
CA GLU A 687 14.24 8.07 -6.93
C GLU A 687 14.42 7.38 -5.58
N ILE A 688 15.45 6.53 -5.39
CA ILE A 688 15.75 5.90 -4.09
C ILE A 688 16.04 6.97 -3.02
N VAL A 689 16.80 8.02 -3.36
CA VAL A 689 17.04 9.16 -2.47
C VAL A 689 15.72 9.89 -2.16
N SER A 690 14.83 10.05 -3.14
CA SER A 690 13.49 10.60 -2.92
C SER A 690 12.67 9.74 -1.95
N CYS A 691 12.70 8.42 -2.08
CA CYS A 691 12.06 7.46 -1.16
C CYS A 691 12.63 7.56 0.26
N ALA A 692 13.95 7.70 0.41
CA ALA A 692 14.61 7.90 1.69
C ALA A 692 14.16 9.21 2.36
N LYS A 693 14.16 10.32 1.61
CA LYS A 693 13.65 11.62 2.08
C LYS A 693 12.18 11.54 2.50
N LYS A 694 11.31 10.95 1.67
CA LYS A 694 9.89 10.74 1.99
C LYS A 694 9.74 9.95 3.30
N THR A 695 10.43 8.83 3.43
CA THR A 695 10.42 8.00 4.65
C THR A 695 10.85 8.79 5.88
N MET A 696 12.00 9.46 5.81
CA MET A 696 12.55 10.24 6.92
C MET A 696 11.60 11.35 7.34
N SER A 697 10.94 12.00 6.39
CA SER A 697 9.93 13.04 6.68
C SER A 697 8.70 12.49 7.40
N ARG A 698 8.19 11.32 6.98
CA ARG A 698 7.02 10.69 7.62
C ARG A 698 7.35 10.25 9.04
N VAL A 699 8.51 9.65 9.23
CA VAL A 699 9.03 9.27 10.55
C VAL A 699 9.21 10.51 11.44
N LEU A 700 9.81 11.59 10.93
CA LEU A 700 9.95 12.84 11.65
C LEU A 700 8.58 13.38 12.12
N VAL A 701 7.58 13.44 11.23
CA VAL A 701 6.24 13.92 11.59
C VAL A 701 5.60 13.04 12.65
N ILE A 702 5.69 11.70 12.55
CA ILE A 702 5.16 10.79 13.57
C ILE A 702 5.84 11.02 14.93
N ILE A 703 7.17 11.15 14.95
CA ILE A 703 7.93 11.38 16.17
C ILE A 703 7.51 12.69 16.84
N VAL A 704 7.31 13.73 16.04
CA VAL A 704 6.85 15.06 16.50
C VAL A 704 5.43 14.99 17.06
N THR A 705 4.50 14.30 16.39
CA THR A 705 3.08 14.21 16.79
C THR A 705 2.88 13.37 18.04
N VAL A 706 3.70 12.32 18.23
CA VAL A 706 3.75 11.52 19.47
C VAL A 706 4.32 12.32 20.64
N GLY A 707 5.07 13.40 20.37
CA GLY A 707 5.63 14.27 21.40
C GLY A 707 7.00 13.84 21.93
N TYR A 708 7.75 13.01 21.20
CA TYR A 708 9.12 12.66 21.59
C TYR A 708 10.00 13.90 21.70
N GLY A 709 10.80 14.01 22.76
CA GLY A 709 11.77 15.10 22.92
C GLY A 709 11.18 16.43 23.41
N VAL A 710 9.84 16.60 23.41
CA VAL A 710 9.17 17.81 23.92
C VAL A 710 8.20 17.49 25.07
N VAL A 711 7.47 16.38 24.96
CA VAL A 711 6.43 15.97 25.92
C VAL A 711 6.80 14.64 26.60
N LYS A 712 7.48 13.74 25.90
CA LYS A 712 7.97 12.47 26.45
C LYS A 712 9.49 12.36 26.26
N PRO A 713 10.29 12.16 27.34
CA PRO A 713 11.75 12.08 27.24
C PRO A 713 12.23 10.78 26.59
N ARG A 714 11.44 9.70 26.65
CA ARG A 714 11.78 8.37 26.13
C ARG A 714 10.61 7.75 25.38
N LEU A 715 10.79 7.43 24.10
CA LEU A 715 9.90 6.52 23.37
C LEU A 715 10.45 5.11 23.61
N GLY A 716 9.83 4.34 24.50
CA GLY A 716 10.19 2.94 24.75
C GLY A 716 9.81 2.06 23.55
N GLN A 717 8.77 1.24 23.70
CA GLN A 717 8.32 0.34 22.64
C GLN A 717 7.82 1.06 21.37
N THR A 718 7.34 2.30 21.51
CA THR A 718 6.85 3.13 20.41
C THR A 718 7.94 3.49 19.40
N LEU A 719 9.21 3.65 19.80
CA LEU A 719 10.31 3.91 18.87
C LEU A 719 10.50 2.74 17.89
N ASN A 720 10.42 1.50 18.39
CA ASN A 720 10.53 0.31 17.56
C ASN A 720 9.35 0.19 16.58
N GLN A 721 8.14 0.60 17.00
CA GLN A 721 6.96 0.62 16.13
C GLN A 721 7.11 1.66 15.01
N VAL A 722 7.57 2.86 15.32
CA VAL A 722 7.82 3.92 14.33
C VAL A 722 8.91 3.50 13.34
N ALA A 723 10.01 2.90 13.84
CA ALA A 723 11.07 2.37 12.99
C ALA A 723 10.57 1.25 12.05
N ALA A 724 9.72 0.36 12.55
CA ALA A 724 9.13 -0.70 11.74
C ALA A 724 8.21 -0.14 10.65
N VAL A 725 7.36 0.84 10.97
CA VAL A 725 6.49 1.50 9.97
C VAL A 725 7.31 2.28 8.96
N GLY A 726 8.36 2.99 9.38
CA GLY A 726 9.29 3.66 8.48
C GLY A 726 9.97 2.69 7.51
N LEU A 727 10.43 1.53 8.00
CA LEU A 727 11.04 0.50 7.15
C LEU A 727 10.05 -0.06 6.11
N VAL A 728 8.83 -0.37 6.53
CA VAL A 728 7.77 -0.88 5.63
C VAL A 728 7.43 0.17 4.56
N TYR A 729 7.29 1.43 4.95
CA TYR A 729 7.04 2.52 4.02
C TYR A 729 8.19 2.69 3.02
N PHE A 730 9.45 2.64 3.47
CA PHE A 730 10.60 2.73 2.58
C PHE A 730 10.64 1.61 1.54
N ILE A 731 10.33 0.37 1.94
CA ILE A 731 10.28 -0.77 1.02
C ILE A 731 9.20 -0.56 -0.04
N PHE A 732 7.96 -0.27 0.35
CA PHE A 732 6.88 -0.05 -0.60
C PHE A 732 7.10 1.18 -1.48
N CYS A 733 7.64 2.26 -0.91
CA CYS A 733 7.98 3.46 -1.65
C CYS A 733 9.11 3.22 -2.66
N SER A 734 10.10 2.38 -2.34
CA SER A 734 11.18 2.04 -3.27
C SER A 734 10.70 1.13 -4.39
N ILE A 735 9.83 0.15 -4.09
CA ILE A 735 9.23 -0.73 -5.12
C ILE A 735 8.41 0.11 -6.10
N GLU A 736 7.54 0.99 -5.61
CA GLU A 736 6.74 1.86 -6.47
C GLU A 736 7.61 2.89 -7.23
N GLY A 737 8.63 3.47 -6.59
CA GLY A 737 9.56 4.39 -7.24
C GLY A 737 10.32 3.75 -8.41
N ILE A 738 10.91 2.58 -8.21
CA ILE A 738 11.62 1.83 -9.26
C ILE A 738 10.65 1.38 -10.35
N ALA A 739 9.46 0.87 -9.97
CA ALA A 739 8.44 0.48 -10.93
C ALA A 739 7.91 1.66 -11.75
N ARG A 740 7.94 2.88 -11.21
CA ARG A 740 7.57 4.10 -11.93
C ARG A 740 8.60 4.41 -13.02
N VAL A 741 9.88 4.29 -12.70
CA VAL A 741 11.02 4.62 -13.58
C VAL A 741 11.26 3.54 -14.65
N SER A 742 10.82 2.29 -14.42
CA SER A 742 11.04 1.15 -15.33
C SER A 742 10.36 1.28 -16.71
N LYS A 743 10.98 0.66 -17.74
CA LYS A 743 10.56 0.71 -19.15
C LYS A 743 9.07 0.35 -19.34
N ASN A 744 8.41 1.11 -20.20
CA ASN A 744 7.00 0.95 -20.57
C ASN A 744 6.76 -0.28 -21.47
N THR A 745 6.88 -1.50 -20.93
CA THR A 745 6.22 -2.65 -21.56
C THR A 745 4.76 -2.73 -21.08
N VAL A 746 3.86 -3.30 -21.88
CA VAL A 746 2.43 -3.44 -21.52
C VAL A 746 2.24 -4.23 -20.20
N GLU A 747 3.21 -5.06 -19.82
CA GLU A 747 3.27 -5.76 -18.54
C GLU A 747 3.60 -4.84 -17.35
N ALA A 748 4.30 -3.73 -17.59
CA ALA A 748 4.68 -2.74 -16.58
C ALA A 748 3.50 -1.92 -16.05
N THR A 749 2.46 -1.63 -16.85
CA THR A 749 1.28 -0.87 -16.38
C THR A 749 0.51 -1.64 -15.30
N ARG A 750 0.43 -2.97 -15.43
CA ARG A 750 -0.17 -3.85 -14.40
C ARG A 750 0.68 -3.86 -13.14
N GLN A 751 2.00 -3.96 -13.29
CA GLN A 751 2.95 -3.92 -12.17
C GLN A 751 2.92 -2.57 -11.43
N LYS A 752 2.80 -1.44 -12.15
CA LYS A 752 2.68 -0.09 -11.58
C LYS A 752 1.47 0.04 -10.64
N GLN A 753 0.30 -0.48 -11.05
CA GLN A 753 -0.91 -0.42 -10.21
C GLN A 753 -0.81 -1.33 -8.98
N PHE A 754 -0.25 -2.54 -9.11
CA PHE A 754 -0.04 -3.44 -7.97
C PHE A 754 1.02 -2.94 -6.99
N ALA A 755 2.07 -2.24 -7.47
CA ALA A 755 3.08 -1.63 -6.61
C ALA A 755 2.55 -0.42 -5.83
N ALA A 756 1.64 0.36 -6.42
CA ALA A 756 1.06 1.54 -5.80
C ALA A 756 0.06 1.22 -4.67
N LEU A 757 -0.70 0.12 -4.77
CA LEU A 757 -1.79 -0.19 -3.84
C LEU A 757 -1.30 -0.37 -2.37
N PRO A 758 -0.26 -1.17 -2.05
CA PRO A 758 0.25 -1.30 -0.68
C PRO A 758 0.82 0.01 -0.12
N LEU A 759 1.42 0.84 -0.98
CA LEU A 759 1.97 2.13 -0.59
C LEU A 759 0.85 3.07 -0.12
N VAL A 760 -0.24 3.19 -0.90
CA VAL A 760 -1.40 4.03 -0.54
C VAL A 760 -2.03 3.59 0.78
N LEU A 761 -2.20 2.27 0.98
CA LEU A 761 -2.73 1.75 2.25
C LEU A 761 -1.83 2.10 3.44
N THR A 762 -0.51 2.01 3.25
CA THR A 762 0.47 2.37 4.28
C THR A 762 0.42 3.88 4.58
N GLU A 763 0.24 4.72 3.56
CA GLU A 763 0.05 6.17 3.76
C GLU A 763 -1.21 6.48 4.55
N MET A 764 -2.33 5.83 4.26
CA MET A 764 -3.57 6.03 5.02
C MET A 764 -3.42 5.68 6.50
N ILE A 765 -2.71 4.58 6.81
CA ILE A 765 -2.41 4.18 8.20
C ILE A 765 -1.51 5.21 8.89
N ILE A 766 -0.45 5.68 8.20
CA ILE A 766 0.47 6.69 8.72
C ILE A 766 -0.27 8.00 9.00
N PHE A 767 -1.11 8.47 8.06
CA PHE A 767 -1.90 9.70 8.23
C PHE A 767 -2.87 9.58 9.41
N TYR A 768 -3.57 8.46 9.53
CA TYR A 768 -4.45 8.20 10.69
C TYR A 768 -3.67 8.26 12.00
N TRP A 769 -2.49 7.64 12.06
CA TRP A 769 -1.65 7.68 13.27
C TRP A 769 -1.14 9.09 13.58
N ILE A 770 -0.74 9.86 12.58
CA ILE A 770 -0.31 11.26 12.73
C ILE A 770 -1.42 12.10 13.39
N PHE A 771 -2.64 12.07 12.87
CA PHE A 771 -3.73 12.89 13.41
C PHE A 771 -4.20 12.43 14.79
N THR A 772 -4.28 11.12 15.03
CA THR A 772 -4.68 10.58 16.34
C THR A 772 -3.65 10.88 17.43
N SER A 773 -2.36 10.70 17.14
CA SER A 773 -1.29 11.05 18.08
C SER A 773 -1.22 12.55 18.34
N LEU A 774 -1.38 13.38 17.31
CA LEU A 774 -1.42 14.83 17.45
C LEU A 774 -2.59 15.30 18.33
N ALA A 775 -3.80 14.75 18.11
CA ALA A 775 -4.96 15.07 18.91
C ALA A 775 -4.78 14.69 20.38
N ALA A 776 -4.19 13.52 20.65
CA ALA A 776 -3.86 13.07 22.01
C ALA A 776 -2.85 14.01 22.69
N THR A 777 -1.77 14.38 21.99
CA THR A 777 -0.74 15.30 22.50
C THR A 777 -1.30 16.70 22.78
N ILE A 778 -2.14 17.24 21.89
CA ILE A 778 -2.82 18.54 22.10
C ILE A 778 -3.72 18.48 23.34
N ARG A 779 -4.50 17.40 23.51
CA ARG A 779 -5.37 17.24 24.68
C ARG A 779 -4.57 17.17 25.97
N MET A 780 -3.47 16.40 25.98
CA MET A 780 -2.58 16.31 27.13
C MET A 780 -1.98 17.67 27.49
N LEU A 781 -1.45 18.41 26.51
CA LEU A 781 -0.87 19.74 26.75
C LEU A 781 -1.90 20.77 27.21
N ARG A 782 -3.17 20.63 26.77
CA ARG A 782 -4.29 21.46 27.24
C ARG A 782 -4.63 21.18 28.71
N LEU A 783 -4.56 19.92 29.14
CA LEU A 783 -4.79 19.53 30.53
C LEU A 783 -3.63 20.00 31.43
N LYS A 784 -2.37 19.84 31.00
CA LYS A 784 -1.18 20.31 31.72
C LYS A 784 -0.99 21.85 31.71
N ARG A 785 -1.95 22.62 31.16
CA ARG A 785 -1.94 24.10 31.10
C ARG A 785 -0.63 24.72 30.58
N ASN A 786 0.05 24.04 29.64
CA ASN A 786 1.29 24.54 29.03
C ASN A 786 0.99 25.26 27.72
N ASP A 787 0.58 26.52 27.82
CA ASP A 787 0.06 27.31 26.70
C ASP A 787 1.10 27.54 25.59
N VAL A 788 2.38 27.65 25.94
CA VAL A 788 3.47 27.86 24.95
C VAL A 788 3.62 26.63 24.06
N LYS A 789 3.75 25.43 24.64
CA LYS A 789 3.83 24.18 23.87
C LYS A 789 2.55 23.90 23.10
N LEU A 790 1.40 24.15 23.73
CA LEU A 790 0.09 23.97 23.11
C LEU A 790 -0.06 24.83 21.85
N ASN A 791 0.42 26.08 21.87
CA ASN A 791 0.36 26.96 20.71
C ASN A 791 1.20 26.42 19.54
N VAL A 792 2.41 25.93 19.80
CA VAL A 792 3.26 25.30 18.77
C VAL A 792 2.55 24.12 18.10
N TYR A 793 1.97 23.21 18.90
CA TYR A 793 1.25 22.05 18.38
C TYR A 793 -0.06 22.41 17.65
N ARG A 794 -0.74 23.50 18.04
CA ARG A 794 -1.91 24.02 17.30
C ARG A 794 -1.52 24.56 15.93
N HIS A 795 -0.45 25.37 15.84
CA HIS A 795 0.05 25.87 14.55
C HIS A 795 0.48 24.73 13.65
N PHE A 796 1.11 23.69 14.21
CA PHE A 796 1.45 22.50 13.46
C PHE A 796 0.23 21.75 12.93
N ALA A 797 -0.79 21.54 13.76
CA ALA A 797 -2.04 20.90 13.35
C ALA A 797 -2.76 21.68 12.25
N ASN A 798 -2.84 23.00 12.37
CA ASN A 798 -3.44 23.87 11.37
C ASN A 798 -2.69 23.80 10.04
N THR A 799 -1.35 23.75 10.09
CA THR A 799 -0.51 23.61 8.89
C THR A 799 -0.73 22.27 8.20
N LEU A 800 -0.77 21.17 8.96
CA LEU A 800 -1.05 19.84 8.41
C LEU A 800 -2.45 19.79 7.78
N ALA A 801 -3.47 20.36 8.44
CA ALA A 801 -4.82 20.44 7.89
C ALA A 801 -4.87 21.25 6.58
N PHE A 802 -4.20 22.40 6.54
CA PHE A 802 -4.09 23.22 5.32
C PHE A 802 -3.40 22.44 4.18
N SER A 803 -2.34 21.69 4.48
CA SER A 803 -1.64 20.89 3.47
C SER A 803 -2.50 19.78 2.86
N VAL A 804 -3.35 19.13 3.68
CA VAL A 804 -4.30 18.12 3.20
C VAL A 804 -5.36 18.76 2.31
N LEU A 805 -5.91 19.91 2.72
CA LEU A 805 -6.89 20.65 1.91
C LEU A 805 -6.29 21.08 0.57
N ALA A 806 -5.09 21.67 0.57
CA ALA A 806 -4.38 22.05 -0.64
C ALA A 806 -4.12 20.86 -1.57
N SER A 807 -3.77 19.70 -1.01
CA SER A 807 -3.56 18.46 -1.77
C SER A 807 -4.85 17.99 -2.45
N VAL A 808 -5.99 18.01 -1.74
CA VAL A 808 -7.29 17.60 -2.30
C VAL A 808 -7.73 18.55 -3.42
N VAL A 809 -7.61 19.86 -3.21
CA VAL A 809 -7.95 20.87 -4.23
C VAL A 809 -7.09 20.69 -5.47
N PHE A 810 -5.78 20.49 -5.31
CA PHE A 810 -4.87 20.27 -6.43
C PHE A 810 -5.16 18.96 -7.16
N MET A 811 -5.44 17.86 -6.43
CA MET A 811 -5.82 16.59 -7.05
C MET A 811 -7.10 16.71 -7.87
N LEU A 812 -8.13 17.42 -7.37
CA LEU A 812 -9.36 17.67 -8.12
C LEU A 812 -9.11 18.50 -9.38
N TRP A 813 -8.29 19.55 -9.27
CA TRP A 813 -7.90 20.37 -10.41
C TRP A 813 -7.13 19.55 -11.47
N SER A 814 -6.07 18.83 -11.07
CA SER A 814 -5.29 17.96 -11.95
C SER A 814 -6.14 16.84 -12.58
N MET A 815 -7.11 16.30 -11.83
CA MET A 815 -8.05 15.30 -12.34
C MET A 815 -8.95 15.85 -13.45
N ILE A 816 -9.49 17.06 -13.29
CA ILE A 816 -10.36 17.72 -14.28
C ILE A 816 -9.58 18.13 -15.53
N TYR A 817 -8.41 18.75 -15.36
CA TYR A 817 -7.67 19.38 -16.47
C TYR A 817 -6.61 18.50 -17.11
N HIS A 818 -5.98 17.59 -16.38
CA HIS A 818 -4.94 16.72 -16.93
C HIS A 818 -5.44 15.29 -17.18
N ILE A 819 -6.22 14.68 -16.27
CA ILE A 819 -6.54 13.24 -16.37
C ILE A 819 -7.76 12.98 -17.28
N PHE A 820 -8.89 13.64 -17.02
CA PHE A 820 -10.16 13.37 -17.71
C PHE A 820 -10.31 13.80 -19.17
N PRO A 821 -9.68 14.87 -19.69
CA PRO A 821 -9.99 15.31 -21.05
C PRO A 821 -9.55 14.26 -22.08
N THR A 822 -10.43 13.92 -23.02
CA THR A 822 -10.13 12.97 -24.12
C THR A 822 -8.96 13.45 -24.97
N CYS A 823 -8.83 14.77 -25.10
CA CYS A 823 -7.71 15.43 -25.75
C CYS A 823 -7.10 16.51 -24.85
N ARG A 824 -5.83 16.33 -24.43
CA ARG A 824 -5.13 17.33 -23.60
C ARG A 824 -4.33 18.27 -24.50
N VAL A 825 -4.83 19.49 -24.61
CA VAL A 825 -4.20 20.57 -25.41
C VAL A 825 -3.15 21.32 -24.58
N ASP A 826 -3.33 21.45 -23.27
CA ASP A 826 -2.42 22.14 -22.34
C ASP A 826 -1.26 21.26 -21.85
N TRP A 827 -0.69 20.44 -22.73
CA TRP A 827 0.45 19.55 -22.40
C TRP A 827 1.67 20.30 -21.85
N LYS A 828 1.77 21.61 -22.13
CA LYS A 828 2.83 22.51 -21.62
C LYS A 828 2.78 22.71 -20.11
N GLU A 829 1.63 22.52 -19.45
CA GLU A 829 1.48 22.70 -17.99
C GLU A 829 1.66 21.39 -17.20
N LEU A 830 1.95 20.27 -17.88
CA LEU A 830 2.06 18.95 -17.24
C LEU A 830 3.16 18.89 -16.17
N TRP A 831 4.21 19.69 -16.32
CA TRP A 831 5.30 19.80 -15.36
C TRP A 831 4.84 20.27 -13.96
N VAL A 832 3.72 21.01 -13.90
CA VAL A 832 3.12 21.53 -12.66
C VAL A 832 2.67 20.39 -11.75
N ASP A 833 2.19 19.27 -12.30
CA ASP A 833 1.81 18.07 -11.52
C ASP A 833 2.98 17.55 -10.71
N THR A 834 4.19 17.59 -11.26
CA THR A 834 5.40 17.15 -10.54
C THR A 834 5.89 18.22 -9.58
N ALA A 835 5.91 19.49 -10.02
CA ALA A 835 6.41 20.61 -9.22
C ALA A 835 5.59 20.84 -7.94
N PHE A 836 4.26 20.73 -8.01
CA PHE A 836 3.36 20.98 -6.87
C PHE A 836 3.73 20.15 -5.64
N TRP A 837 3.94 18.84 -5.79
CA TRP A 837 4.26 17.96 -4.65
C TRP A 837 5.59 18.33 -3.98
N HIS A 838 6.57 18.77 -4.76
CA HIS A 838 7.85 19.25 -4.24
C HIS A 838 7.72 20.59 -3.52
N VAL A 839 6.93 21.53 -4.06
CA VAL A 839 6.66 22.82 -3.44
C VAL A 839 5.91 22.64 -2.12
N LEU A 840 4.87 21.80 -2.10
CA LEU A 840 4.08 21.52 -0.90
C LEU A 840 4.95 20.91 0.21
N PHE A 841 5.80 19.94 -0.14
CA PHE A 841 6.74 19.35 0.81
C PHE A 841 7.70 20.40 1.39
N CYS A 842 8.24 21.26 0.52
CA CYS A 842 9.15 22.33 0.92
C CYS A 842 8.46 23.34 1.85
N PHE A 843 7.22 23.71 1.55
CA PHE A 843 6.41 24.59 2.39
C PHE A 843 6.23 24.01 3.81
N ILE A 844 5.84 22.73 3.91
CA ILE A 844 5.70 22.05 5.21
C ILE A 844 7.04 22.02 5.96
N LEU A 845 8.14 21.74 5.26
CA LEU A 845 9.47 21.71 5.85
C LEU A 845 9.87 23.08 6.44
N ILE A 846 9.59 24.18 5.75
CA ILE A 846 9.85 25.54 6.25
C ILE A 846 9.04 25.80 7.51
N VAL A 847 7.76 25.44 7.53
CA VAL A 847 6.93 25.62 8.74
C VAL A 847 7.50 24.81 9.90
N ILE A 848 7.92 23.57 9.67
CA ILE A 848 8.60 22.75 10.68
C ILE A 848 9.91 23.42 11.16
N MET A 849 10.71 23.97 10.25
CA MET A 849 11.93 24.69 10.63
C MET A 849 11.63 25.90 11.52
N ILE A 850 10.57 26.66 11.23
CA ILE A 850 10.19 27.83 12.04
C ILE A 850 9.68 27.40 13.43
N LEU A 851 8.81 26.40 13.48
CA LEU A 851 8.19 25.91 14.72
C LEU A 851 9.22 25.29 15.67
N TRP A 852 10.20 24.54 15.15
CA TRP A 852 11.20 23.81 15.95
C TRP A 852 12.61 24.39 15.89
N ARG A 853 12.73 25.67 15.52
CA ARG A 853 14.04 26.36 15.45
C ARG A 853 14.85 26.22 16.76
N PRO A 854 16.18 26.06 16.69
CA PRO A 854 17.03 26.15 17.87
C PRO A 854 16.88 27.51 18.58
N SER A 855 16.71 27.50 19.91
CA SER A 855 16.56 28.70 20.75
C SER A 855 17.11 28.48 22.17
N GLN A 856 17.56 29.54 22.85
CA GLN A 856 18.27 29.48 24.15
C GLN A 856 17.48 28.83 25.30
N ASN A 857 16.15 28.79 25.23
CA ASN A 857 15.32 28.22 26.30
C ASN A 857 14.81 26.79 25.98
N ASN A 858 15.23 26.18 24.87
CA ASN A 858 14.67 24.92 24.38
C ASN A 858 14.80 23.75 25.38
N GLN A 859 15.93 23.63 26.10
CA GLN A 859 16.10 22.58 27.11
C GLN A 859 15.26 22.84 28.37
N ARG A 860 15.17 24.10 28.83
CA ARG A 860 14.35 24.47 29.99
C ARG A 860 12.88 24.13 29.75
N TYR A 861 12.34 24.42 28.57
CA TYR A 861 10.98 24.03 28.21
C TYR A 861 10.78 22.51 28.05
N ALA A 862 11.78 21.74 27.63
CA ALA A 862 11.69 20.28 27.47
C ALA A 862 11.67 19.53 28.82
N PHE A 863 12.40 20.01 29.83
CA PHE A 863 12.60 19.29 31.11
C PHE A 863 11.82 19.83 32.31
N THR A 864 11.15 20.99 32.21
CA THR A 864 10.29 21.52 33.31
C THR A 864 9.18 20.57 33.82
N PRO A 865 8.63 19.59 33.07
CA PRO A 865 7.60 18.70 33.62
C PRO A 865 8.11 17.59 34.56
N LEU A 866 9.43 17.33 34.62
CA LEU A 866 9.98 16.16 35.32
C LEU A 866 9.98 16.28 36.85
N LEU A 867 9.63 17.44 37.41
CA LEU A 867 9.50 17.62 38.85
C LEU A 867 8.07 17.32 39.36
N ASP A 868 7.10 17.15 38.44
CA ASP A 868 5.68 16.88 38.76
C ASP A 868 5.22 15.47 38.34
N ASP A 869 6.07 14.68 37.64
CA ASP A 869 5.68 13.39 37.01
C ASP A 869 6.05 12.14 37.86
N SER A 870 6.55 12.27 39.10
CA SER A 870 6.91 11.08 39.92
C SER A 870 5.72 10.40 40.61
N GLU A 871 4.50 10.94 40.54
CA GLU A 871 3.35 10.40 41.28
C GLU A 871 2.24 9.77 40.40
N ASP A 872 2.21 9.99 39.08
CA ASP A 872 1.03 9.70 38.23
C ASP A 872 1.25 8.64 37.11
N GLU A 873 2.19 7.69 37.26
CA GLU A 873 2.42 6.67 36.23
C GLU A 873 1.28 5.63 36.09
N ASN A 874 0.32 5.56 37.02
CA ASN A 874 -0.77 4.57 37.00
C ASN A 874 -2.03 5.00 36.21
N ASP A 875 -2.19 6.29 35.87
CA ASP A 875 -3.45 6.81 35.30
C ASP A 875 -3.49 6.85 33.75
N GLN A 876 -2.33 6.65 33.09
CA GLN A 876 -2.24 6.79 31.63
C GLN A 876 -2.92 5.64 30.86
N ASP A 877 -3.10 4.47 31.49
CA ASP A 877 -3.77 3.31 30.89
C ASP A 877 -5.30 3.45 30.88
N GLU A 878 -5.88 4.31 31.71
CA GLU A 878 -7.33 4.58 31.73
C GLU A 878 -7.75 5.61 30.67
N ILE A 879 -6.90 6.60 30.38
CA ILE A 879 -7.21 7.66 29.41
C ILE A 879 -7.20 7.13 27.96
N PHE A 880 -6.37 6.12 27.66
CA PHE A 880 -6.30 5.50 26.34
C PHE A 880 -7.56 4.70 25.97
N ASN A 881 -8.34 4.25 26.96
CA ASN A 881 -9.61 3.53 26.75
C ASN A 881 -10.83 4.44 26.54
N ALA A 882 -10.68 5.76 26.66
CA ALA A 882 -11.76 6.75 26.58
C ALA A 882 -12.00 7.31 25.14
N PHE A 883 -11.71 6.53 24.10
CA PHE A 883 -11.97 6.92 22.71
C PHE A 883 -13.44 6.66 22.32
N ALA A 884 -14.30 7.63 22.69
CA ALA A 884 -15.66 7.97 22.21
C ALA A 884 -16.90 7.58 23.08
N PRO A 885 -17.95 8.45 23.18
CA PRO A 885 -18.06 9.86 22.78
C PRO A 885 -18.26 10.80 24.00
N GLY A 886 -17.35 11.76 24.18
CA GLY A 886 -17.48 12.84 25.16
C GLY A 886 -18.15 14.08 24.56
N TYR A 887 -19.35 13.94 24.02
CA TYR A 887 -20.12 15.07 23.46
C TYR A 887 -21.09 15.73 24.47
N ASP A 888 -21.34 15.10 25.63
CA ASP A 888 -22.37 15.58 26.56
C ASP A 888 -21.86 16.61 27.60
N ILE A 889 -20.55 16.88 27.68
CA ILE A 889 -19.98 17.87 28.64
C ILE A 889 -19.90 19.28 28.04
N LEU A 890 -20.00 19.42 26.71
CA LEU A 890 -19.78 20.71 26.03
C LEU A 890 -21.07 21.48 25.71
N THR A 891 -22.25 20.85 25.77
CA THR A 891 -23.54 21.51 25.54
C THR A 891 -24.18 22.10 26.79
N ALA A 892 -23.67 21.79 27.99
CA ALA A 892 -24.17 22.34 29.26
C ALA A 892 -23.60 23.73 29.62
N ARG A 893 -22.81 24.37 28.75
CA ARG A 893 -22.14 25.65 29.05
C ARG A 893 -22.60 26.85 28.23
N THR A 894 -23.68 26.72 27.46
CA THR A 894 -24.17 27.82 26.61
C THR A 894 -25.70 27.86 26.53
N SER A 895 -26.36 28.31 27.60
CA SER A 895 -27.53 29.22 27.53
C SER A 895 -27.95 29.64 28.94
N GLY A 896 -28.06 30.94 29.22
CA GLY A 896 -28.23 31.46 30.57
C GLY A 896 -29.67 31.52 31.10
N SER A 897 -29.81 31.48 32.43
CA SER A 897 -30.69 32.34 33.24
C SER A 897 -30.44 32.09 34.74
N GLY A 898 -30.52 33.13 35.57
CA GLY A 898 -30.06 33.21 36.98
C GLY A 898 -30.69 32.27 38.02
N ALA A 899 -31.41 31.22 37.63
CA ALA A 899 -31.86 30.15 38.52
C ALA A 899 -30.74 29.13 38.84
N GLU A 900 -29.66 29.13 38.05
CA GLU A 900 -28.60 28.12 38.08
C GLU A 900 -27.55 28.37 39.17
N THR A 901 -27.31 29.63 39.54
CA THR A 901 -26.36 30.01 40.60
C THR A 901 -26.80 29.54 41.98
N ARG A 902 -28.11 29.39 42.21
CA ARG A 902 -28.66 28.90 43.49
C ARG A 902 -28.51 27.38 43.61
N LYS A 903 -28.73 26.63 42.52
CA LYS A 903 -28.53 25.17 42.48
C LYS A 903 -27.06 24.77 42.57
N LEU A 904 -26.15 25.55 41.99
CA LEU A 904 -24.70 25.37 42.16
C LEU A 904 -24.26 25.54 43.62
N ARG A 905 -24.79 26.56 44.31
CA ARG A 905 -24.47 26.83 45.72
C ARG A 905 -25.07 25.83 46.69
N GLU A 906 -26.23 25.27 46.36
CA GLU A 906 -26.85 24.16 47.11
C GLU A 906 -26.11 22.84 46.88
N ALA A 907 -25.60 22.59 45.66
CA ALA A 907 -24.77 21.41 45.36
C ALA A 907 -23.37 21.47 46.00
N GLU A 908 -22.74 22.65 46.07
CA GLU A 908 -21.48 22.85 46.80
C GLU A 908 -21.64 22.60 48.30
N LYS A 909 -22.71 23.11 48.92
CA LYS A 909 -23.00 22.87 50.35
C LYS A 909 -23.36 21.42 50.66
N GLU A 910 -23.99 20.72 49.71
CA GLU A 910 -24.28 19.29 49.84
C GLU A 910 -23.00 18.45 49.75
N GLN A 911 -22.04 18.88 48.93
CA GLN A 911 -20.74 18.23 48.80
C GLN A 911 -19.86 18.47 50.04
N GLU A 912 -19.82 19.71 50.56
CA GLU A 912 -19.09 20.04 51.80
C GLU A 912 -19.62 19.24 53.00
N ARG A 913 -20.94 19.06 53.13
CA ARG A 913 -21.52 18.21 54.20
C ARG A 913 -21.15 16.74 54.07
N LYS A 914 -21.03 16.22 52.84
CA LYS A 914 -20.61 14.83 52.63
C LYS A 914 -19.13 14.64 52.95
N ASP A 915 -18.30 15.61 52.61
CA ASP A 915 -16.87 15.59 52.91
C ASP A 915 -16.60 15.75 54.43
N GLU A 916 -17.42 16.53 55.14
CA GLU A 916 -17.40 16.57 56.62
C GLU A 916 -17.85 15.24 57.24
N ALA A 917 -18.94 14.64 56.76
CA ALA A 917 -19.41 13.34 57.26
C ALA A 917 -18.37 12.22 57.04
N ILE A 918 -17.68 12.22 55.89
CA ILE A 918 -16.59 11.26 55.61
C ILE A 918 -15.40 11.49 56.54
N LYS A 919 -15.06 12.74 56.87
CA LYS A 919 -13.99 13.05 57.83
C LYS A 919 -14.35 12.64 59.25
N GLU A 920 -15.61 12.77 59.63
CA GLU A 920 -16.12 12.36 60.94
C GLU A 920 -16.15 10.83 61.07
N ASP A 921 -16.56 10.12 60.02
CA ASP A 921 -16.47 8.65 59.93
C ASP A 921 -15.01 8.16 59.99
N LEU A 922 -14.08 8.85 59.31
CA LEU A 922 -12.65 8.53 59.37
C LEU A 922 -12.05 8.75 60.77
N ARG A 923 -12.45 9.82 61.46
CA ARG A 923 -12.04 10.06 62.86
C ARG A 923 -12.62 9.03 63.82
N TRP A 924 -13.89 8.65 63.62
CA TRP A 924 -14.52 7.60 64.42
C TRP A 924 -13.79 6.25 64.24
N ILE A 925 -13.37 5.93 63.01
CA ILE A 925 -12.57 4.72 62.70
C ILE A 925 -11.20 4.78 63.41
N GLU A 926 -10.54 5.93 63.38
CA GLU A 926 -9.22 6.13 64.01
C GLU A 926 -9.28 6.05 65.55
N GLU A 927 -10.41 6.47 66.15
CA GLU A 927 -10.61 6.45 67.61
C GLU A 927 -11.15 5.13 68.16
N ASN A 928 -11.86 4.31 67.35
CA ASN A 928 -12.56 3.11 67.83
C ASN A 928 -11.93 1.78 67.38
N ILE A 929 -10.90 1.79 66.55
CA ILE A 929 -10.11 0.57 66.25
C ILE A 929 -8.86 0.57 67.15
N PRO A 930 -8.78 -0.31 68.16
CA PRO A 930 -7.59 -0.39 69.00
C PRO A 930 -6.37 -0.83 68.16
N THR A 931 -5.25 -0.11 68.35
CA THR A 931 -3.96 -0.27 67.64
C THR A 931 -3.37 -1.68 67.73
N THR A 932 -3.86 -2.52 68.64
CA THR A 932 -3.42 -3.92 68.81
C THR A 932 -3.97 -4.90 67.78
N ILE A 933 -5.04 -4.56 67.04
CA ILE A 933 -5.62 -5.43 65.98
C ILE A 933 -4.99 -5.13 64.60
N ALA A 934 -4.54 -3.89 64.37
CA ALA A 934 -3.83 -3.51 63.14
C ALA A 934 -2.45 -4.19 63.03
N ASP A 935 -1.74 -4.35 64.15
CA ASP A 935 -0.43 -5.00 64.19
C ASP A 935 -0.51 -6.53 64.02
N THR A 936 -1.63 -7.18 64.38
CA THR A 936 -1.78 -8.65 64.23
C THR A 936 -2.30 -9.07 62.84
N LEU A 937 -2.95 -8.17 62.09
CA LEU A 937 -3.42 -8.47 60.73
C LEU A 937 -2.37 -8.19 59.64
N ILE A 938 -1.33 -7.39 59.95
CA ILE A 938 -0.24 -7.04 59.03
C ILE A 938 1.02 -7.89 59.28
N GLY A 939 1.12 -8.58 60.42
CA GLY A 939 2.31 -9.35 60.84
C GLY A 939 2.45 -10.78 60.27
N GLY A 940 1.98 -11.07 59.06
CA GLY A 940 1.95 -12.44 58.53
C GLY A 940 2.40 -12.57 57.08
N LEU A 941 3.72 -12.76 56.90
CA LEU A 941 4.46 -13.28 55.73
C LEU A 941 5.03 -12.25 54.72
N ASP A 942 6.37 -12.34 54.58
CA ASP A 942 7.24 -12.01 53.42
C ASP A 942 8.05 -10.69 53.33
N ASP A 943 8.19 -9.88 54.38
CA ASP A 943 9.02 -8.64 54.28
C ASP A 943 10.51 -8.77 54.67
N ASN A 944 10.97 -9.92 55.18
CA ASN A 944 12.38 -10.06 55.60
C ASN A 944 13.37 -10.36 54.45
N GLU A 945 12.94 -10.94 53.33
CA GLU A 945 13.81 -11.22 52.18
C GLU A 945 14.12 -9.95 51.33
N GLU A 946 13.20 -8.98 51.33
CA GLU A 946 13.35 -7.75 50.54
C GLU A 946 14.27 -6.71 51.23
N ILE A 947 14.38 -6.77 52.55
CA ILE A 947 15.26 -5.87 53.32
C ILE A 947 16.72 -6.37 53.27
N GLU A 948 16.96 -7.68 53.38
CA GLU A 948 18.31 -8.24 53.21
C GLU A 948 18.85 -8.07 51.79
N SER A 949 18.01 -8.22 50.76
CA SER A 949 18.42 -7.97 49.37
C SER A 949 18.72 -6.49 49.10
N LYS A 950 17.96 -5.56 49.68
CA LYS A 950 18.26 -4.12 49.62
C LYS A 950 19.57 -3.77 50.32
N GLN A 951 19.87 -4.35 51.48
CA GLN A 951 21.17 -4.13 52.15
C GLN A 951 22.35 -4.79 51.41
N LEU A 952 22.12 -5.92 50.73
CA LEU A 952 23.12 -6.57 49.88
C LEU A 952 23.39 -5.82 48.57
N GLU A 953 22.41 -5.08 48.04
CA GLU A 953 22.59 -4.22 46.86
C GLU A 953 23.25 -2.88 47.23
N VAL A 954 22.94 -2.30 48.39
CA VAL A 954 23.58 -1.07 48.88
C VAL A 954 25.05 -1.31 49.22
N SER A 955 25.42 -2.48 49.74
CA SER A 955 26.82 -2.86 50.02
C SER A 955 27.65 -3.20 48.77
N LYS A 956 27.02 -3.38 47.60
CA LYS A 956 27.72 -3.54 46.30
C LYS A 956 27.98 -2.23 45.58
N MET A 957 27.40 -1.12 46.06
CA MET A 957 27.56 0.23 45.48
C MET A 957 28.49 1.15 46.30
N LEU A 958 28.99 0.70 47.45
CA LEU A 958 30.13 1.24 48.19
C LEU A 958 31.36 0.37 47.90
#